data_AF-A0A537ATV7-F1
#
_entry.id   AF-A0A537ATV7-F1
#
_cell.length_a   1.000
_cell.length_b   1.000
_cell.length_c   1.000
_cell.angle_alpha   90.00
_cell.angle_beta   90.00
_cell.angle_gamma   90.00
#
_symmetry.space_group_name_H-M   'P 1'
#
loop_
_entity.id
_entity.type
_entity.pdbx_description
1 polymer ?
#
loop_
_entity_poly.entity_id
_entity_poly.type
_entity_poly.pdbx_seq_one_letter_code
_entity_poly.pdbx_strand_id
1 'polypeptide(L)'
;MKPRRGNSGGPGLPDWSWHSYALGWSGPVERVQHVSLCLEPPWLTRAMTLLALVLAAAAIWLHARPRPATTGGDGPASSAPGPSVPAPAGVSGIVAGLAALVALGAAISCVPGNARAATTASTPEAPSLSDWPSDARLEELRQRLRRPAACQPECAQLAQLGVSAHAGSLQLQLELHTGTDAFLPLPGGANWHAGEVRVDARPANLRRDDFTQGLLWVRLPPGVHQVTMTAEVGDAEFVQIALPLLPKLVRTDLAGWSLEGVDARGLATGALTLTRTRAAPHTGQRQDLPEAAPAFVRVVRTLQLDLQWTIDTAITRAGPAPTPLSVRVPLLAGEAVTDTSVRVDGNVAIVTLGAGQNGRFSSSLKVQPRLTLRAADESNQAETWRLDVAPLWHARFTGIAPTQRQQADRWLPQWQPWPGESLTIDVVRPEGVAGATLTIDRVDLLTRPGLRATDVTATVALRSSQGGNHVIELPQGAELRAVRIDGQPQPIRAEGRRVTLPLAPGSRMATLEWREMRGIESVFHAARANLGAAAVNLNSAIAVPPDRWVLAVGGPVLGPAVLFWGLACAIAAAAWALGRLRWTPLGFVHWLLLGIGVAQATLVGAVFVAAVLLALQVRARFGARIEGARFNLMQLALATAALIAVLILFDAIRTGLLGTPQMWITGNLSEPYALRWYADRSDGAPPAAWVFSLPLWAYRVLMLGWALWLALAVVRYARWAWTCFSTDRLWGPWRLRTAPAG
;
A
#
# COMPACT_ATOMS: atom_id res chain seq x y z
N MET A 1 -1.98 12.42 40.28
CA MET A 1 -0.97 11.79 39.41
C MET A 1 -1.32 12.09 37.95
N LYS A 2 -0.51 12.88 37.23
CA LYS A 2 -0.69 13.07 35.78
C LYS A 2 -0.37 11.73 35.08
N PRO A 3 -1.28 11.12 34.30
CA PRO A 3 -0.92 10.00 33.47
C PRO A 3 0.09 10.50 32.42
N ARG A 4 1.33 10.02 32.49
CA ARG A 4 2.33 10.25 31.45
C ARG A 4 1.77 9.64 30.17
N ARG A 5 1.48 10.47 29.16
CA ARG A 5 1.12 10.01 27.81
C ARG A 5 2.30 9.23 27.25
N GLY A 6 2.23 7.90 27.30
CA GLY A 6 3.11 7.05 26.51
C GLY A 6 2.55 6.96 25.10
N ASN A 7 3.32 7.38 24.09
CA ASN A 7 3.01 7.00 22.73
C ASN A 7 3.18 5.48 22.62
N SER A 8 2.15 4.78 22.17
CA SER A 8 2.25 3.34 21.87
C SER A 8 3.23 3.15 20.70
N GLY A 9 4.10 2.14 20.78
CA GLY A 9 5.03 1.79 19.70
C GLY A 9 4.36 1.18 18.47
N GLY A 10 3.04 1.00 18.51
CA GLY A 10 2.26 0.30 17.48
C GLY A 10 2.52 -1.21 17.48
N PRO A 11 1.57 -2.02 16.98
CA PRO A 11 1.80 -3.44 16.80
C PRO A 11 2.88 -3.68 15.74
N GLY A 12 3.68 -4.73 15.92
CA GLY A 12 4.60 -5.18 14.88
C GLY A 12 3.81 -5.69 13.66
N LEU A 13 4.34 -5.45 12.47
CA LEU A 13 3.74 -5.89 11.21
C LEU A 13 4.52 -7.09 10.64
N PRO A 14 3.82 -8.13 10.14
CA PRO A 14 4.48 -9.21 9.41
C PRO A 14 5.24 -8.68 8.18
N ASP A 15 6.45 -9.19 7.94
CA ASP A 15 7.34 -8.82 6.82
C ASP A 15 7.22 -9.76 5.61
N TRP A 16 6.39 -10.80 5.69
CA TRP A 16 6.15 -11.69 4.56
C TRP A 16 5.22 -11.05 3.52
N SER A 17 5.47 -11.38 2.27
CA SER A 17 4.59 -11.06 1.14
C SER A 17 4.27 -12.34 0.38
N TRP A 18 3.05 -12.43 -0.14
CA TRP A 18 2.60 -13.55 -0.95
C TRP A 18 1.74 -13.02 -2.11
N HIS A 19 0.89 -13.87 -2.67
CA HIS A 19 -0.06 -13.50 -3.71
C HIS A 19 -0.99 -12.38 -3.23
N SER A 20 -0.94 -11.25 -3.93
CA SER A 20 -1.86 -10.13 -3.74
C SER A 20 -3.07 -10.30 -4.65
N TYR A 21 -4.27 -10.28 -4.08
CA TYR A 21 -5.52 -10.29 -4.83
C TYR A 21 -6.18 -8.92 -4.72
N ALA A 22 -6.37 -8.25 -5.87
CA ALA A 22 -7.08 -6.98 -5.93
C ALA A 22 -8.58 -7.25 -6.13
N LEU A 23 -9.41 -6.76 -5.19
CA LEU A 23 -10.85 -6.76 -5.33
C LEU A 23 -11.28 -5.40 -5.88
N GLY A 24 -11.99 -5.41 -7.00
CA GLY A 24 -12.56 -4.21 -7.61
C GLY A 24 -14.08 -4.29 -7.63
N TRP A 25 -14.75 -3.18 -7.36
CA TRP A 25 -16.21 -3.07 -7.43
C TRP A 25 -16.60 -2.03 -8.48
N SER A 26 -17.63 -2.34 -9.26
CA SER A 26 -18.26 -1.38 -10.17
C SER A 26 -19.53 -0.84 -9.52
N GLY A 27 -19.52 0.42 -9.08
CA GLY A 27 -20.67 1.11 -8.47
C GLY A 27 -20.56 1.35 -6.95
N PRO A 28 -21.54 2.06 -6.35
CA PRO A 28 -21.55 2.35 -4.92
C PRO A 28 -21.78 1.07 -4.09
N VAL A 29 -20.93 0.85 -3.08
CA VAL A 29 -21.04 -0.30 -2.15
C VAL A 29 -22.07 0.02 -1.06
N GLU A 30 -23.18 -0.71 -1.07
CA GLU A 30 -24.26 -0.56 -0.09
C GLU A 30 -23.90 -1.22 1.26
N ARG A 31 -24.44 -0.67 2.35
CA ARG A 31 -24.14 -1.11 3.73
C ARG A 31 -24.54 -2.57 4.04
N VAL A 32 -25.38 -3.17 3.19
CA VAL A 32 -25.92 -4.54 3.31
C VAL A 32 -25.16 -5.57 2.48
N GLN A 33 -24.20 -5.16 1.65
CA GLN A 33 -23.41 -6.11 0.88
C GLN A 33 -22.37 -6.80 1.76
N HIS A 34 -22.45 -8.13 1.83
CA HIS A 34 -21.47 -8.97 2.52
C HIS A 34 -20.60 -9.69 1.49
N VAL A 35 -19.28 -9.56 1.63
CA VAL A 35 -18.29 -10.35 0.88
C VAL A 35 -17.72 -11.41 1.81
N SER A 36 -17.83 -12.67 1.43
CA SER A 36 -17.16 -13.78 2.10
C SER A 36 -16.00 -14.29 1.24
N LEU A 37 -14.85 -14.50 1.88
CA LEU A 37 -13.67 -15.10 1.26
C LEU A 37 -13.51 -16.51 1.84
N CYS A 38 -13.60 -17.52 0.97
CA CYS A 38 -13.31 -18.90 1.35
C CYS A 38 -11.84 -19.20 1.04
N LEU A 39 -11.04 -19.41 2.09
CA LEU A 39 -9.67 -19.89 1.96
C LEU A 39 -9.65 -21.41 2.02
N GLU A 40 -9.10 -22.05 1.00
CA GLU A 40 -8.89 -23.49 0.99
C GLU A 40 -7.75 -23.86 1.97
N PRO A 41 -8.01 -24.68 3.00
CA PRO A 41 -6.96 -25.05 3.94
C PRO A 41 -5.97 -26.02 3.27
N PRO A 42 -4.67 -26.00 3.66
CA PRO A 42 -3.63 -26.80 3.00
C PRO A 42 -3.91 -28.32 2.95
N TRP A 43 -4.67 -28.86 3.91
CA TRP A 43 -5.02 -30.29 3.92
C TRP A 43 -6.01 -30.66 2.82
N LEU A 44 -6.93 -29.75 2.44
CA LEU A 44 -7.93 -30.00 1.41
C LEU A 44 -7.25 -30.06 0.05
N THR A 45 -6.33 -29.14 -0.23
CA THR A 45 -5.55 -29.14 -1.48
C THR A 45 -4.69 -30.41 -1.59
N ARG A 46 -4.10 -30.86 -0.48
CA ARG A 46 -3.38 -32.16 -0.41
C ARG A 46 -4.32 -33.35 -0.69
N ALA A 47 -5.52 -33.36 -0.12
CA ALA A 47 -6.50 -34.41 -0.38
C ALA A 47 -6.96 -34.43 -1.84
N MET A 48 -7.23 -33.26 -2.43
CA MET A 48 -7.64 -33.14 -3.83
C MET A 48 -6.53 -33.55 -4.79
N THR A 49 -5.29 -33.15 -4.53
CA THR A 49 -4.14 -33.57 -5.34
C THR A 49 -3.87 -35.08 -5.24
N LEU A 50 -3.96 -35.67 -4.04
CA LEU A 50 -3.89 -37.13 -3.87
C LEU A 50 -5.01 -37.85 -4.62
N LEU A 51 -6.24 -37.34 -4.54
CA LEU A 51 -7.38 -37.89 -5.28
C LEU A 51 -7.14 -37.81 -6.79
N ALA A 52 -6.67 -36.67 -7.31
CA ALA A 52 -6.33 -36.51 -8.71
C ALA A 52 -5.25 -37.50 -9.18
N LEU A 53 -4.21 -37.72 -8.37
CA LEU A 53 -3.17 -38.71 -8.64
C LEU A 53 -3.72 -40.15 -8.66
N VAL A 54 -4.60 -40.50 -7.72
CA VAL A 54 -5.25 -41.82 -7.68
C VAL A 54 -6.14 -42.03 -8.90
N LEU A 55 -6.95 -41.03 -9.27
CA LEU A 55 -7.81 -41.09 -10.45
C LEU A 55 -6.99 -41.21 -11.74
N ALA A 56 -5.90 -40.46 -11.87
CA ALA A 56 -4.98 -40.58 -13.01
C ALA A 56 -4.35 -41.97 -13.09
N ALA A 57 -3.89 -42.52 -11.96
CA ALA A 57 -3.34 -43.88 -11.90
C ALA A 57 -4.41 -44.93 -12.27
N ALA A 58 -5.64 -44.76 -11.81
CA ALA A 58 -6.76 -45.63 -12.14
C ALA A 58 -7.09 -45.58 -13.64
N ALA A 59 -7.13 -44.39 -14.25
CA ALA A 59 -7.36 -44.22 -15.68
C ALA A 59 -6.27 -44.91 -16.52
N ILE A 60 -5.00 -44.72 -16.17
CA ILE A 60 -3.87 -45.40 -16.82
C ILE A 60 -4.00 -46.92 -16.69
N TRP A 61 -4.36 -47.41 -15.49
CA TRP A 61 -4.52 -48.84 -15.26
C TRP A 61 -5.67 -49.46 -16.05
N LEU A 62 -6.83 -48.78 -16.14
CA LEU A 62 -7.96 -49.21 -16.96
C LEU A 62 -7.58 -49.31 -18.45
N HIS A 63 -6.82 -48.35 -18.96
CA HIS A 63 -6.33 -48.38 -20.35
C HIS A 63 -5.23 -49.41 -20.60
N ALA A 64 -4.46 -49.77 -19.57
CA ALA A 64 -3.40 -50.77 -19.66
C ALA A 64 -3.90 -52.22 -19.49
N ARG A 65 -5.18 -52.44 -19.13
CA ARG A 65 -5.74 -53.80 -19.06
C ARG A 65 -5.77 -54.42 -20.48
N PRO A 66 -5.18 -55.60 -20.70
CA PRO A 66 -5.36 -56.31 -21.95
C PRO A 66 -6.85 -56.62 -22.12
N ARG A 67 -7.48 -56.08 -23.16
CA ARG A 67 -8.83 -56.48 -23.54
C ARG A 67 -8.77 -57.98 -23.87
N PRO A 68 -9.65 -58.82 -23.30
CA PRO A 68 -9.71 -60.22 -23.69
C PRO A 68 -9.97 -60.27 -25.19
N ALA A 69 -9.10 -60.95 -25.92
CA ALA A 69 -9.31 -61.24 -27.33
C ALA A 69 -10.58 -62.08 -27.41
N THR A 70 -11.66 -61.50 -27.92
CA THR A 70 -12.84 -62.24 -28.34
C THR A 70 -12.39 -63.22 -29.42
N THR A 71 -12.30 -64.49 -29.05
CA THR A 71 -12.12 -65.63 -29.94
C THR A 71 -13.19 -65.58 -31.02
N GLY A 72 -12.75 -65.56 -32.28
CA GLY A 72 -13.61 -65.58 -33.45
C GLY A 72 -14.42 -66.87 -33.51
N GLY A 73 -15.72 -66.73 -33.80
CA GLY A 73 -16.57 -67.81 -34.26
C GLY A 73 -16.48 -67.91 -35.78
N ASP A 74 -16.31 -69.13 -36.26
CA ASP A 74 -16.27 -69.52 -37.67
C ASP A 74 -17.57 -69.18 -38.42
N GLY A 75 -17.43 -68.62 -39.63
CA GLY A 75 -18.51 -68.44 -40.60
C GLY A 75 -17.91 -68.30 -42.01
N PRO A 76 -18.48 -68.94 -43.05
CA PRO A 76 -17.74 -69.22 -44.28
C PRO A 76 -17.66 -68.01 -45.24
N ALA A 77 -16.63 -68.09 -46.07
CA ALA A 77 -16.18 -67.08 -47.02
C ALA A 77 -17.24 -66.61 -48.02
N SER A 78 -17.32 -65.29 -48.21
CA SER A 78 -17.76 -64.69 -49.46
C SER A 78 -16.79 -63.56 -49.85
N SER A 79 -16.42 -63.57 -51.12
CA SER A 79 -15.40 -62.76 -51.77
C SER A 79 -15.96 -61.41 -52.22
N ALA A 80 -15.38 -60.31 -51.73
CA ALA A 80 -15.43 -58.99 -52.38
C ALA A 80 -14.22 -58.14 -51.92
N PRO A 81 -13.52 -57.41 -52.82
CA PRO A 81 -12.40 -56.56 -52.45
C PRO A 81 -12.92 -55.19 -51.98
N GLY A 82 -12.85 -54.94 -50.67
CA GLY A 82 -13.06 -53.64 -50.04
C GLY A 82 -11.75 -53.11 -49.41
N PRO A 83 -11.62 -51.78 -49.21
CA PRO A 83 -10.33 -51.14 -48.97
C PRO A 83 -9.71 -51.52 -47.64
N SER A 84 -8.39 -51.62 -47.65
CA SER A 84 -7.49 -51.95 -46.54
C SER A 84 -7.81 -51.17 -45.26
N VAL A 85 -8.45 -51.84 -44.30
CA VAL A 85 -8.42 -51.44 -42.89
C VAL A 85 -7.05 -51.85 -42.34
N PRO A 86 -6.22 -50.91 -41.82
CA PRO A 86 -4.95 -51.27 -41.22
C PRO A 86 -5.17 -51.99 -39.89
N ALA A 87 -4.34 -53.02 -39.68
CA ALA A 87 -4.21 -53.87 -38.51
C ALA A 87 -4.00 -53.07 -37.19
N PRO A 88 -4.28 -53.66 -36.01
CA PRO A 88 -4.45 -52.93 -34.76
C PRO A 88 -3.15 -52.25 -34.31
N ALA A 89 -3.23 -50.94 -34.10
CA ALA A 89 -2.20 -50.12 -33.48
C ALA A 89 -2.02 -50.47 -31.99
N GLY A 90 -1.41 -51.63 -31.72
CA GLY A 90 -1.11 -52.12 -30.36
C GLY A 90 0.19 -51.60 -29.76
N VAL A 91 0.92 -50.70 -30.43
CA VAL A 91 2.27 -50.28 -29.98
C VAL A 91 2.45 -48.75 -29.91
N SER A 92 1.50 -47.95 -30.43
CA SER A 92 1.58 -46.47 -30.32
C SER A 92 1.23 -45.92 -28.93
N GLY A 93 0.51 -46.68 -28.09
CA GLY A 93 0.09 -46.18 -26.76
C GLY A 93 1.23 -46.05 -25.74
N ILE A 94 2.28 -46.85 -25.85
CA ILE A 94 3.34 -46.92 -24.81
C ILE A 94 4.51 -45.98 -25.13
N VAL A 95 4.79 -45.74 -26.43
CA VAL A 95 5.83 -44.79 -26.86
C VAL A 95 5.33 -43.33 -26.76
N ALA A 96 4.03 -43.09 -27.02
CA ALA A 96 3.43 -41.77 -26.83
C ALA A 96 3.33 -41.36 -25.34
N GLY A 97 3.12 -42.31 -24.43
CA GLY A 97 3.09 -42.05 -22.98
C GLY A 97 4.47 -41.66 -22.40
N LEU A 98 5.55 -42.24 -22.91
CA LEU A 98 6.93 -41.89 -22.50
C LEU A 98 7.40 -40.55 -23.10
N ALA A 99 6.98 -40.21 -24.32
CA ALA A 99 7.26 -38.90 -24.92
C ALA A 99 6.48 -37.75 -24.24
N ALA A 100 5.26 -38.00 -23.79
CA ALA A 100 4.46 -37.02 -23.03
C ALA A 100 5.04 -36.73 -21.64
N LEU A 101 5.68 -37.71 -20.97
CA LEU A 101 6.34 -37.51 -19.67
C LEU A 101 7.64 -36.71 -19.77
N VAL A 102 8.37 -36.80 -20.89
CA VAL A 102 9.57 -35.97 -21.16
C VAL A 102 9.17 -34.54 -21.58
N ALA A 103 8.09 -34.39 -22.35
CA ALA A 103 7.55 -33.08 -22.73
C ALA A 103 6.95 -32.30 -21.53
N LEU A 104 6.36 -32.99 -20.55
CA LEU A 104 5.85 -32.36 -19.32
C LEU A 104 6.97 -31.94 -18.36
N GLY A 105 8.13 -32.60 -18.40
CA GLY A 105 9.32 -32.22 -17.63
C GLY A 105 10.01 -30.94 -18.14
N ALA A 106 9.96 -30.69 -19.45
CA ALA A 106 10.50 -29.47 -20.05
C ALA A 106 9.58 -28.24 -19.86
N ALA A 107 8.27 -28.44 -19.68
CA ALA A 107 7.29 -27.37 -19.53
C ALA A 107 7.22 -26.76 -18.11
N ILE A 108 7.84 -27.37 -17.10
CA ILE A 108 7.81 -26.89 -15.69
C ILE A 108 9.03 -26.00 -15.35
N SER A 109 10.03 -25.88 -16.24
CA SER A 109 11.22 -25.03 -16.02
C SER A 109 11.13 -23.62 -16.62
N CYS A 110 10.00 -23.23 -17.21
CA CYS A 110 9.82 -21.90 -17.78
C CYS A 110 8.58 -21.22 -17.19
N VAL A 111 8.76 -20.55 -16.05
CA VAL A 111 7.89 -19.46 -15.59
C VAL A 111 8.68 -18.15 -15.75
N PRO A 112 8.05 -17.07 -16.26
CA PRO A 112 8.75 -15.94 -16.88
C PRO A 112 9.21 -14.92 -15.84
N GLY A 113 10.49 -14.53 -15.93
CA GLY A 113 11.06 -13.41 -15.20
C GLY A 113 10.88 -12.10 -15.95
N ASN A 114 10.12 -11.21 -15.34
CA ASN A 114 9.85 -9.81 -15.71
C ASN A 114 11.08 -9.07 -16.29
N ALA A 115 11.10 -8.82 -17.60
CA ALA A 115 11.96 -7.82 -18.20
C ALA A 115 11.13 -6.54 -18.43
N ARG A 116 11.40 -5.53 -17.61
CA ARG A 116 10.85 -4.18 -17.74
C ARG A 116 11.33 -3.52 -19.02
N ALA A 117 10.41 -2.75 -19.58
CA ALA A 117 10.54 -1.90 -20.74
C ALA A 117 11.77 -0.98 -20.70
N ALA A 118 12.48 -0.91 -21.84
CA ALA A 118 13.27 0.24 -22.24
C ALA A 118 12.73 0.70 -23.59
N THR A 119 11.65 1.48 -23.56
CA THR A 119 11.15 2.19 -24.73
C THR A 119 12.06 3.41 -24.92
N THR A 120 13.04 3.30 -25.82
CA THR A 120 13.77 4.44 -26.35
C THR A 120 12.81 5.27 -27.19
N ALA A 121 12.27 6.34 -26.61
CA ALA A 121 11.55 7.36 -27.34
C ALA A 121 12.55 8.18 -28.15
N SER A 122 12.59 7.89 -29.46
CA SER A 122 13.18 8.77 -30.48
C SER A 122 12.37 10.07 -30.53
N THR A 123 13.01 11.18 -30.19
CA THR A 123 12.44 12.52 -30.34
C THR A 123 12.66 12.97 -31.80
N PRO A 124 11.65 13.48 -32.51
CA PRO A 124 11.84 14.05 -33.84
C PRO A 124 12.60 15.38 -33.75
N GLU A 125 13.57 15.52 -34.64
CA GLU A 125 14.39 16.68 -34.90
C GLU A 125 13.50 17.86 -35.37
N ALA A 126 13.57 18.98 -34.65
CA ALA A 126 12.92 20.24 -35.00
C ALA A 126 14.01 21.31 -35.24
N PRO A 127 13.80 22.24 -36.19
CA PRO A 127 14.86 23.07 -36.78
C PRO A 127 15.39 24.11 -35.79
N SER A 128 16.68 24.41 -35.92
CA SER A 128 17.40 25.43 -35.15
C SER A 128 16.85 26.84 -35.40
N LEU A 129 16.20 27.41 -34.38
CA LEU A 129 15.91 28.84 -34.24
C LEU A 129 16.83 29.40 -33.14
N SER A 130 18.05 29.77 -33.51
CA SER A 130 19.07 30.32 -32.61
C SER A 130 18.82 31.78 -32.18
N ASP A 131 17.63 32.34 -32.43
CA ASP A 131 17.27 33.72 -32.06
C ASP A 131 16.07 33.82 -31.09
N TRP A 132 15.59 32.72 -30.51
CA TRP A 132 14.57 32.78 -29.47
C TRP A 132 15.22 32.93 -28.08
N PRO A 133 14.85 33.93 -27.25
CA PRO A 133 15.42 34.09 -25.92
C PRO A 133 15.10 32.87 -25.06
N SER A 134 16.11 32.34 -24.39
CA SER A 134 15.99 31.15 -23.53
C SER A 134 14.92 31.33 -22.45
N ASP A 135 14.30 30.23 -22.00
CA ASP A 135 13.30 30.24 -20.92
C ASP A 135 13.83 30.91 -19.65
N ALA A 136 15.14 30.79 -19.38
CA ALA A 136 15.80 31.49 -18.28
C ALA A 136 15.73 33.03 -18.44
N ARG A 137 15.87 33.54 -19.66
CA ARG A 137 15.79 34.97 -19.97
C ARG A 137 14.36 35.49 -19.96
N LEU A 138 13.40 34.65 -20.38
CA LEU A 138 11.97 34.93 -20.25
C LEU A 138 11.56 34.97 -18.78
N GLU A 139 12.05 34.05 -17.95
CA GLU A 139 11.78 34.06 -16.52
C GLU A 139 12.46 35.25 -15.81
N GLU A 140 13.67 35.62 -16.21
CA GLU A 140 14.33 36.84 -15.72
C GLU A 140 13.52 38.10 -16.09
N LEU A 141 13.06 38.21 -17.33
CA LEU A 141 12.19 39.32 -17.77
C LEU A 141 10.86 39.31 -17.01
N ARG A 142 10.26 38.13 -16.78
CA ARG A 142 9.03 37.98 -16.01
C ARG A 142 9.23 38.44 -14.56
N GLN A 143 10.35 38.06 -13.94
CA GLN A 143 10.69 38.47 -12.58
C GLN A 143 11.00 39.98 -12.49
N ARG A 144 11.68 40.55 -13.48
CA ARG A 144 11.95 42.00 -13.54
C ARG A 144 10.65 42.80 -13.74
N LEU A 145 9.76 42.36 -14.63
CA LEU A 145 8.49 43.04 -14.93
C LEU A 145 7.44 42.87 -13.83
N ARG A 146 7.47 41.76 -13.08
CA ARG A 146 6.55 41.50 -11.95
C ARG A 146 7.14 41.89 -10.60
N ARG A 147 8.28 42.59 -10.58
CA ARG A 147 8.91 43.01 -9.33
C ARG A 147 7.94 43.93 -8.57
N PRO A 148 7.46 43.53 -7.38
CA PRO A 148 6.55 44.35 -6.61
C PRO A 148 7.23 45.67 -6.24
N ALA A 149 6.45 46.75 -6.22
CA ALA A 149 6.96 48.04 -5.75
C ALA A 149 7.43 47.92 -4.29
N ALA A 150 8.48 48.66 -3.93
CA ALA A 150 9.07 48.62 -2.60
C ALA A 150 8.08 48.97 -1.47
N CYS A 151 7.01 49.71 -1.80
CA CYS A 151 5.95 50.11 -0.87
C CYS A 151 4.83 49.09 -0.68
N GLN A 152 4.85 47.93 -1.37
CA GLN A 152 3.78 46.94 -1.19
C GLN A 152 3.81 46.36 0.24
N PRO A 153 2.64 46.12 0.87
CA PRO A 153 1.29 46.17 0.30
C PRO A 153 0.61 47.56 0.31
N GLU A 154 1.12 48.53 1.07
CA GLU A 154 0.49 49.85 1.30
C GLU A 154 1.17 50.96 0.48
N CYS A 155 1.07 50.90 -0.84
CA CYS A 155 1.66 51.91 -1.74
C CYS A 155 0.90 53.24 -1.81
N ALA A 156 -0.28 53.30 -1.19
CA ALA A 156 -1.05 54.52 -1.09
C ALA A 156 -1.89 54.53 0.18
N GLN A 157 -2.04 55.71 0.77
CA GLN A 157 -2.83 55.90 1.99
C GLN A 157 -3.61 57.21 1.95
N LEU A 158 -4.79 57.22 2.57
CA LEU A 158 -5.54 58.43 2.89
C LEU A 158 -5.14 58.88 4.29
N ALA A 159 -4.26 59.87 4.37
CA ALA A 159 -3.74 60.37 5.64
C ALA A 159 -4.81 61.13 6.41
N GLN A 160 -5.53 62.03 5.72
CA GLN A 160 -6.55 62.87 6.34
C GLN A 160 -7.74 63.06 5.41
N LEU A 161 -8.94 63.06 5.99
CA LEU A 161 -10.20 63.43 5.33
C LEU A 161 -10.84 64.60 6.08
N GLY A 162 -10.91 65.76 5.43
CA GLY A 162 -11.74 66.89 5.84
C GLY A 162 -13.12 66.79 5.20
N VAL A 163 -14.18 66.87 6.01
CA VAL A 163 -15.57 66.87 5.55
C VAL A 163 -16.20 68.20 5.97
N SER A 164 -16.52 69.05 4.99
CA SER A 164 -17.25 70.29 5.22
C SER A 164 -18.62 70.25 4.54
N ALA A 165 -19.69 70.50 5.30
CA ALA A 165 -21.05 70.52 4.77
C ALA A 165 -21.85 71.69 5.34
N HIS A 166 -22.35 72.54 4.44
CA HIS A 166 -23.04 73.77 4.77
C HIS A 166 -24.29 73.90 3.88
N ALA A 167 -25.48 73.85 4.50
CA ALA A 167 -26.77 73.89 3.80
C ALA A 167 -26.89 72.82 2.70
N GLY A 168 -26.70 73.20 1.43
CA GLY A 168 -26.81 72.36 0.24
C GLY A 168 -25.48 72.02 -0.46
N SER A 169 -24.33 72.42 0.10
CA SER A 169 -23.01 72.07 -0.45
C SER A 169 -22.25 71.11 0.45
N LEU A 170 -21.55 70.16 -0.18
CA LEU A 170 -20.65 69.21 0.44
C LEU A 170 -19.27 69.35 -0.20
N GLN A 171 -18.24 69.47 0.63
CA GLN A 171 -16.86 69.46 0.18
C GLN A 171 -16.05 68.44 0.98
N LEU A 172 -15.27 67.63 0.26
CA LEU A 172 -14.32 66.68 0.81
C LEU A 172 -12.91 67.13 0.46
N GLN A 173 -12.03 67.18 1.45
CA GLN A 173 -10.61 67.46 1.28
C GLN A 173 -9.81 66.23 1.71
N LEU A 174 -9.16 65.59 0.76
CA LEU A 174 -8.42 64.36 0.95
C LEU A 174 -6.92 64.64 0.85
N GLU A 175 -6.17 64.26 1.88
CA GLU A 175 -4.70 64.21 1.80
C GLU A 175 -4.26 62.77 1.49
N LEU A 176 -3.85 62.53 0.25
CA LEU A 176 -3.45 61.22 -0.25
C LEU A 176 -1.93 61.16 -0.37
N HIS A 177 -1.31 60.12 0.20
CA HIS A 177 0.12 59.86 0.05
C HIS A 177 0.32 58.64 -0.84
N THR A 178 1.20 58.74 -1.81
CA THR A 178 1.49 57.70 -2.83
C THR A 178 2.98 57.42 -2.87
N GLY A 179 3.37 56.15 -2.70
CA GLY A 179 4.77 55.71 -2.82
C GLY A 179 5.19 55.38 -4.26
N THR A 180 4.22 55.21 -5.16
CA THR A 180 4.42 54.97 -6.59
C THR A 180 3.33 55.66 -7.41
N ASP A 181 3.51 55.73 -8.73
CA ASP A 181 2.43 56.12 -9.64
C ASP A 181 1.28 55.11 -9.53
N ALA A 182 0.12 55.57 -9.08
CA ALA A 182 -1.02 54.72 -8.74
C ALA A 182 -2.36 55.37 -9.11
N PHE A 183 -3.33 54.55 -9.48
CA PHE A 183 -4.72 54.95 -9.56
C PHE A 183 -5.38 54.69 -8.21
N LEU A 184 -6.04 55.70 -7.64
CA LEU A 184 -6.71 55.60 -6.34
C LEU A 184 -8.21 55.86 -6.47
N PRO A 185 -9.04 55.06 -5.77
CA PRO A 185 -10.47 55.28 -5.70
C PRO A 185 -10.78 56.46 -4.75
N LEU A 186 -11.62 57.36 -5.21
CA LEU A 186 -12.13 58.49 -4.44
C LEU A 186 -13.46 58.12 -3.74
N PRO A 187 -13.80 58.76 -2.60
CA PRO A 187 -15.09 58.60 -1.96
C PRO A 187 -16.26 58.89 -2.90
N GLY A 188 -17.35 58.16 -2.71
CA GLY A 188 -18.57 58.30 -3.51
C GLY A 188 -19.80 57.81 -2.77
N GLY A 189 -20.98 57.94 -3.39
CA GLY A 189 -22.24 57.49 -2.80
C GLY A 189 -23.35 57.40 -3.84
N ALA A 190 -24.45 56.73 -3.49
CA ALA A 190 -25.59 56.57 -4.40
C ALA A 190 -26.45 57.84 -4.51
N ASN A 191 -26.47 58.66 -3.45
CA ASN A 191 -27.36 59.82 -3.32
C ASN A 191 -26.66 61.18 -3.43
N TRP A 192 -25.39 61.21 -3.81
CA TRP A 192 -24.65 62.44 -4.12
C TRP A 192 -23.59 62.15 -5.20
N HIS A 193 -23.19 63.19 -5.93
CA HIS A 193 -22.18 63.08 -6.97
C HIS A 193 -21.23 64.29 -6.89
N ALA A 194 -19.94 64.04 -7.06
CA ALA A 194 -18.95 65.11 -7.12
C ALA A 194 -19.14 65.92 -8.41
N GLY A 195 -19.31 67.23 -8.27
CA GLY A 195 -19.39 68.19 -9.37
C GLY A 195 -18.00 68.57 -9.90
N GLU A 196 -17.06 68.96 -9.02
CA GLU A 196 -15.67 69.25 -9.39
C GLU A 196 -14.70 68.43 -8.53
N VAL A 197 -13.65 67.89 -9.16
CA VAL A 197 -12.52 67.27 -8.45
C VAL A 197 -11.22 67.94 -8.88
N ARG A 198 -10.46 68.42 -7.90
CA ARG A 198 -9.16 69.06 -8.08
C ARG A 198 -8.07 68.30 -7.37
N VAL A 199 -6.94 68.11 -8.04
CA VAL A 199 -5.69 67.60 -7.46
C VAL A 199 -4.71 68.77 -7.41
N ASP A 200 -4.21 69.09 -6.22
CA ASP A 200 -3.26 70.19 -5.98
C ASP A 200 -3.72 71.51 -6.63
N ALA A 201 -5.00 71.84 -6.38
CA ALA A 201 -5.73 73.00 -6.91
C ALA A 201 -5.93 73.07 -8.45
N ARG A 202 -5.63 71.99 -9.19
CA ARG A 202 -5.85 71.89 -10.64
C ARG A 202 -6.95 70.86 -10.96
N PRO A 203 -7.78 71.07 -12.00
CA PRO A 203 -8.76 70.08 -12.43
C PRO A 203 -8.10 68.71 -12.70
N ALA A 204 -8.69 67.64 -12.17
CA ALA A 204 -8.13 66.30 -12.25
C ALA A 204 -8.73 65.50 -13.42
N ASN A 205 -7.90 64.67 -14.06
CA ASN A 205 -8.40 63.65 -14.99
C ASN A 205 -8.94 62.47 -14.18
N LEU A 206 -10.26 62.27 -14.26
CA LEU A 206 -10.97 61.22 -13.55
C LEU A 206 -11.33 60.08 -14.50
N ARG A 207 -11.29 58.86 -13.99
CA ARG A 207 -11.86 57.68 -14.64
C ARG A 207 -12.98 57.13 -13.79
N ARG A 208 -14.10 56.78 -14.40
CA ARG A 208 -15.13 55.97 -13.74
C ARG A 208 -14.93 54.52 -14.18
N ASP A 209 -14.93 53.60 -13.23
CA ASP A 209 -14.69 52.17 -13.50
C ASP A 209 -15.99 51.35 -13.36
N ASP A 210 -16.22 50.45 -14.32
CA ASP A 210 -17.37 49.54 -14.34
C ASP A 210 -17.18 48.37 -13.36
N PHE A 211 -15.92 48.00 -13.06
CA PHE A 211 -15.60 46.87 -12.17
C PHE A 211 -15.77 47.19 -10.68
N THR A 212 -15.72 48.47 -10.28
CA THR A 212 -15.87 48.92 -8.87
C THR A 212 -17.13 49.74 -8.64
N GLN A 213 -18.27 49.31 -9.20
CA GLN A 213 -19.60 49.91 -8.94
C GLN A 213 -19.69 51.41 -9.27
N GLY A 214 -18.91 51.92 -10.23
CA GLY A 214 -19.00 53.30 -10.71
C GLY A 214 -18.31 54.36 -9.83
N LEU A 215 -17.39 53.98 -8.94
CA LEU A 215 -16.55 54.93 -8.18
C LEU A 215 -15.64 55.76 -9.11
N LEU A 216 -15.30 56.98 -8.68
CA LEU A 216 -14.35 57.85 -9.35
C LEU A 216 -12.91 57.46 -8.96
N TRP A 217 -12.03 57.37 -9.95
CA TRP A 217 -10.61 57.08 -9.77
C TRP A 217 -9.76 58.23 -10.27
N VAL A 218 -8.69 58.53 -9.54
CA VAL A 218 -7.71 59.55 -9.91
C VAL A 218 -6.32 58.93 -10.00
N ARG A 219 -5.54 59.30 -11.01
CA ARG A 219 -4.12 58.91 -11.09
C ARG A 219 -3.28 59.92 -10.33
N LEU A 220 -2.46 59.46 -9.41
CA LEU A 220 -1.54 60.28 -8.64
C LEU A 220 -0.09 59.74 -8.80
N PRO A 221 0.88 60.61 -9.16
CA PRO A 221 2.30 60.24 -9.14
C PRO A 221 2.79 60.01 -7.70
N PRO A 222 4.04 59.53 -7.47
CA PRO A 222 4.58 59.41 -6.12
C PRO A 222 4.70 60.77 -5.42
N GLY A 223 4.16 60.91 -4.21
CA GLY A 223 4.17 62.17 -3.45
C GLY A 223 3.04 62.30 -2.44
N VAL A 224 2.87 63.51 -1.91
CA VAL A 224 1.72 63.91 -1.09
C VAL A 224 0.85 64.84 -1.91
N HIS A 225 -0.43 64.51 -2.04
CA HIS A 225 -1.38 65.20 -2.91
C HIS A 225 -2.63 65.61 -2.13
N GLN A 226 -3.12 66.81 -2.42
CA GLN A 226 -4.37 67.34 -1.89
C GLN A 226 -5.46 67.20 -2.95
N VAL A 227 -6.45 66.36 -2.69
CA VAL A 227 -7.59 66.14 -3.57
C VAL A 227 -8.84 66.77 -2.97
N THR A 228 -9.39 67.78 -3.63
CA THR A 228 -10.63 68.44 -3.22
C THR A 228 -11.77 68.00 -4.12
N MET A 229 -12.86 67.54 -3.51
CA MET A 229 -14.10 67.18 -4.19
C MET A 229 -15.21 68.10 -3.70
N THR A 230 -15.95 68.72 -4.61
CA THR A 230 -17.13 69.54 -4.28
C THR A 230 -18.38 68.89 -4.88
N ALA A 231 -19.49 68.96 -4.17
CA ALA A 231 -20.77 68.41 -4.57
C ALA A 231 -21.92 69.29 -4.10
N GLU A 232 -22.99 69.35 -4.90
CA GLU A 232 -24.26 69.92 -4.49
C GLU A 232 -25.18 68.80 -4.02
N VAL A 233 -25.66 68.89 -2.78
CA VAL A 233 -26.51 67.89 -2.12
C VAL A 233 -27.97 68.36 -1.99
N GLY A 234 -28.28 69.57 -2.46
CA GLY A 234 -29.65 70.10 -2.59
C GLY A 234 -30.44 70.01 -1.29
N ASP A 235 -31.64 69.41 -1.36
CA ASP A 235 -32.53 69.15 -0.23
C ASP A 235 -32.45 67.73 0.34
N ALA A 236 -31.38 66.99 0.05
CA ALA A 236 -31.21 65.65 0.62
C ALA A 236 -31.24 65.69 2.16
N GLU A 237 -32.08 64.86 2.76
CA GLU A 237 -32.18 64.74 4.23
C GLU A 237 -30.99 63.96 4.83
N PHE A 238 -30.37 63.08 4.04
CA PHE A 238 -29.14 62.39 4.40
C PHE A 238 -28.23 62.20 3.18
N VAL A 239 -26.92 62.12 3.41
CA VAL A 239 -25.88 61.88 2.40
C VAL A 239 -24.96 60.78 2.90
N GLN A 240 -24.77 59.74 2.09
CA GLN A 240 -23.91 58.61 2.46
C GLN A 240 -22.64 58.60 1.61
N ILE A 241 -21.49 58.64 2.26
CA ILE A 241 -20.16 58.71 1.67
C ILE A 241 -19.44 57.40 1.96
N ALA A 242 -19.33 56.53 0.95
CA ALA A 242 -18.48 55.35 1.02
C ALA A 242 -17.00 55.76 1.00
N LEU A 243 -16.18 55.10 1.80
CA LEU A 243 -14.74 55.36 1.92
C LEU A 243 -13.94 54.14 1.43
N PRO A 244 -13.54 54.10 0.15
CA PRO A 244 -12.74 53.00 -0.41
C PRO A 244 -11.36 52.87 0.23
N LEU A 245 -10.78 54.00 0.65
CA LEU A 245 -9.58 54.07 1.47
C LEU A 245 -9.95 54.64 2.84
N LEU A 246 -9.56 53.97 3.92
CA LEU A 246 -9.85 54.42 5.27
C LEU A 246 -8.91 55.57 5.67
N PRO A 247 -9.45 56.75 6.05
CA PRO A 247 -8.63 57.85 6.53
C PRO A 247 -8.02 57.53 7.90
N LYS A 248 -6.78 57.98 8.14
CA LYS A 248 -6.16 57.90 9.48
C LYS A 248 -6.71 58.97 10.43
N LEU A 249 -7.21 60.09 9.89
CA LEU A 249 -7.83 61.16 10.65
C LEU A 249 -9.01 61.76 9.88
N VAL A 250 -10.14 61.93 10.56
CA VAL A 250 -11.31 62.65 10.02
C VAL A 250 -11.45 63.99 10.74
N ARG A 251 -11.54 65.08 9.98
CA ARG A 251 -11.86 66.43 10.47
C ARG A 251 -13.18 66.87 9.88
N THR A 252 -14.02 67.51 10.69
CA THR A 252 -15.38 67.85 10.29
C THR A 252 -15.68 69.30 10.57
N ASP A 253 -16.30 69.98 9.61
CA ASP A 253 -16.85 71.33 9.74
C ASP A 253 -18.28 71.31 9.21
N LEU A 254 -19.24 71.10 10.11
CA LEU A 254 -20.62 70.78 9.77
C LEU A 254 -21.57 71.82 10.36
N ALA A 255 -22.34 72.49 9.50
CA ALA A 255 -23.36 73.44 9.92
C ALA A 255 -24.75 72.95 9.47
N GLY A 256 -25.58 72.54 10.44
CA GLY A 256 -26.91 71.98 10.17
C GLY A 256 -26.92 70.53 9.70
N TRP A 257 -25.82 69.81 9.92
CA TRP A 257 -25.66 68.38 9.64
C TRP A 257 -25.08 67.65 10.85
N SER A 258 -25.51 66.41 11.06
CA SER A 258 -24.96 65.45 12.02
C SER A 258 -24.20 64.35 11.28
N LEU A 259 -23.17 63.77 11.90
CA LEU A 259 -22.29 62.77 11.28
C LEU A 259 -22.31 61.46 12.07
N GLU A 260 -22.49 60.36 11.35
CA GLU A 260 -22.32 58.98 11.82
C GLU A 260 -21.24 58.26 10.99
N GLY A 261 -20.70 57.16 11.52
CA GLY A 261 -19.66 56.37 10.85
C GLY A 261 -18.22 56.65 11.31
N VAL A 262 -18.07 57.32 12.47
CA VAL A 262 -16.80 57.49 13.17
C VAL A 262 -16.88 56.75 14.51
N ASP A 263 -15.86 55.97 14.86
CA ASP A 263 -15.81 55.20 16.10
C ASP A 263 -15.46 56.07 17.33
N ALA A 264 -15.46 55.46 18.52
CA ALA A 264 -15.14 56.14 19.78
C ALA A 264 -13.69 56.69 19.85
N ARG A 265 -12.83 56.35 18.90
CA ARG A 265 -11.43 56.80 18.79
C ARG A 265 -11.24 57.86 17.69
N GLY A 266 -12.30 58.25 16.99
CA GLY A 266 -12.23 59.23 15.91
C GLY A 266 -11.83 58.64 14.54
N LEU A 267 -11.86 57.31 14.38
CA LEU A 267 -11.53 56.61 13.14
C LEU A 267 -12.79 56.27 12.34
N ALA A 268 -12.73 56.37 11.01
CA ALA A 268 -13.88 56.07 10.16
C ALA A 268 -14.13 54.55 10.02
N THR A 269 -15.39 54.13 10.00
CA THR A 269 -15.80 52.71 9.91
C THR A 269 -16.10 52.25 8.47
N GLY A 270 -15.45 52.85 7.46
CA GLY A 270 -15.61 52.50 6.04
C GLY A 270 -16.72 53.24 5.27
N ALA A 271 -17.59 53.96 5.97
CA ALA A 271 -18.54 54.90 5.37
C ALA A 271 -18.88 55.99 6.38
N LEU A 272 -19.22 57.18 5.88
CA LEU A 272 -19.72 58.31 6.66
C LEU A 272 -21.16 58.61 6.24
N THR A 273 -22.04 58.86 7.21
CA THR A 273 -23.43 59.25 6.96
C THR A 273 -23.65 60.63 7.54
N LEU A 274 -23.97 61.60 6.69
CA LEU A 274 -24.40 62.95 7.10
C LEU A 274 -25.92 63.00 7.11
N THR A 275 -26.53 63.44 8.22
CA THR A 275 -27.99 63.61 8.34
C THR A 275 -28.32 65.04 8.72
N ARG A 276 -29.24 65.68 8.00
CA ARG A 276 -29.60 67.09 8.20
C ARG A 276 -30.26 67.29 9.55
N THR A 277 -29.79 68.27 10.33
CA THR A 277 -30.30 68.56 11.67
C THR A 277 -31.52 69.47 11.59
N ARG A 278 -32.66 68.96 11.11
CA ARG A 278 -33.97 69.63 11.22
C ARG A 278 -34.82 68.97 12.30
N ALA A 279 -35.42 69.79 13.16
CA ALA A 279 -36.49 69.38 14.07
C ALA A 279 -37.84 69.76 13.45
N ALA A 280 -38.49 68.84 12.72
CA ALA A 280 -39.95 68.72 12.58
C ALA A 280 -40.34 67.59 11.61
N PRO A 281 -41.46 66.88 11.84
CA PRO A 281 -41.90 65.78 10.99
C PRO A 281 -42.61 66.30 9.73
N HIS A 282 -42.15 65.90 8.55
CA HIS A 282 -42.94 66.01 7.33
C HIS A 282 -43.60 64.67 7.01
N THR A 283 -44.92 64.62 7.22
CA THR A 283 -45.84 63.75 6.51
C THR A 283 -45.93 64.21 5.05
N GLY A 284 -45.01 63.72 4.23
CA GLY A 284 -45.03 63.87 2.77
C GLY A 284 -44.91 62.49 2.14
N GLN A 285 -45.81 62.19 1.22
CA GLN A 285 -45.89 60.92 0.48
C GLN A 285 -44.52 60.46 -0.02
N ARG A 286 -44.12 59.24 0.37
CA ARG A 286 -42.98 58.53 -0.22
C ARG A 286 -43.27 58.37 -1.71
N GLN A 287 -42.54 59.10 -2.54
CA GLN A 287 -42.36 58.72 -3.93
C GLN A 287 -41.59 57.40 -3.96
N ASP A 288 -42.16 56.41 -4.62
CA ASP A 288 -41.55 55.11 -4.92
C ASP A 288 -40.26 55.34 -5.74
N LEU A 289 -39.13 55.42 -5.04
CA LEU A 289 -37.83 55.12 -5.61
C LEU A 289 -37.75 53.60 -5.81
N PRO A 290 -37.09 53.10 -6.88
CA PRO A 290 -36.88 51.66 -7.04
C PRO A 290 -36.16 51.10 -5.81
N GLU A 291 -36.90 50.32 -5.01
CA GLU A 291 -36.40 49.71 -3.78
C GLU A 291 -35.29 48.72 -4.18
N ALA A 292 -34.05 49.09 -3.89
CA ALA A 292 -32.90 48.23 -4.14
C ALA A 292 -33.12 46.89 -3.42
N ALA A 293 -32.84 45.78 -4.11
CA ALA A 293 -33.00 44.45 -3.53
C ALA A 293 -32.33 44.37 -2.15
N PRO A 294 -32.99 43.77 -1.13
CA PRO A 294 -32.47 43.73 0.22
C PRO A 294 -31.11 43.02 0.23
N ALA A 295 -30.13 43.62 0.91
CA ALA A 295 -28.80 43.08 0.99
C ALA A 295 -28.83 41.72 1.72
N PHE A 296 -28.43 40.66 1.02
CA PHE A 296 -28.38 39.30 1.55
C PHE A 296 -26.94 38.89 1.85
N VAL A 297 -26.73 38.13 2.91
CA VAL A 297 -25.39 37.64 3.30
C VAL A 297 -25.40 36.13 3.56
N ARG A 298 -24.24 35.51 3.38
CA ARG A 298 -23.97 34.13 3.75
C ARG A 298 -22.95 34.11 4.89
N VAL A 299 -23.36 33.55 6.02
CA VAL A 299 -22.55 33.42 7.23
C VAL A 299 -22.02 32.00 7.32
N VAL A 300 -20.71 31.83 7.12
CA VAL A 300 -20.03 30.53 7.20
C VAL A 300 -19.30 30.44 8.54
N ARG A 301 -19.68 29.50 9.38
CA ARG A 301 -19.06 29.25 10.69
C ARG A 301 -18.27 27.95 10.64
N THR A 302 -16.98 28.03 10.91
CA THR A 302 -16.10 26.85 10.97
C THR A 302 -15.65 26.63 12.41
N LEU A 303 -16.18 25.58 13.04
CA LEU A 303 -15.86 25.20 14.40
C LEU A 303 -14.64 24.28 14.37
N GLN A 304 -13.54 24.70 14.99
CA GLN A 304 -12.30 23.94 15.10
C GLN A 304 -12.19 23.40 16.53
N LEU A 305 -12.37 22.09 16.69
CA LEU A 305 -12.27 21.39 17.96
C LEU A 305 -10.90 20.70 18.05
N ASP A 306 -9.88 21.43 18.50
CA ASP A 306 -8.52 20.90 18.72
C ASP A 306 -8.10 21.03 20.20
N LEU A 307 -6.85 21.37 20.50
CA LEU A 307 -6.38 21.63 21.87
C LEU A 307 -7.06 22.87 22.48
N GLN A 308 -7.29 23.88 21.66
CA GLN A 308 -8.12 25.05 21.96
C GLN A 308 -9.27 25.06 20.96
N TRP A 309 -10.49 25.31 21.45
CA TRP A 309 -11.65 25.37 20.57
C TRP A 309 -11.82 26.80 20.07
N THR A 310 -11.92 26.95 18.76
CA THR A 310 -12.07 28.25 18.09
C THR A 310 -13.18 28.17 17.05
N ILE A 311 -13.78 29.31 16.74
CA ILE A 311 -14.75 29.43 15.65
C ILE A 311 -14.29 30.56 14.73
N ASP A 312 -14.13 30.21 13.47
CA ASP A 312 -13.91 31.17 12.39
C ASP A 312 -15.25 31.48 11.73
N THR A 313 -15.68 32.74 11.80
CA THR A 313 -16.92 33.19 11.17
C THR A 313 -16.59 34.10 9.99
N ALA A 314 -16.98 33.70 8.79
CA ALA A 314 -16.84 34.47 7.57
C ALA A 314 -18.21 34.89 7.04
N ILE A 315 -18.38 36.17 6.74
CA ILE A 315 -19.61 36.78 6.27
C ILE A 315 -19.37 37.28 4.86
N THR A 316 -20.06 36.66 3.90
CA THR A 316 -19.92 36.99 2.47
C THR A 316 -21.21 37.58 1.93
N ARG A 317 -21.12 38.69 1.22
CA ARG A 317 -22.30 39.33 0.64
C ARG A 317 -22.76 38.56 -0.61
N ALA A 318 -24.06 38.30 -0.70
CA ALA A 318 -24.69 37.70 -1.87
C ALA A 318 -25.30 38.82 -2.74
N GLY A 319 -24.52 39.29 -3.72
CA GLY A 319 -24.95 40.30 -4.69
C GLY A 319 -24.29 41.68 -4.52
N PRO A 320 -24.42 42.57 -5.52
CA PRO A 320 -23.66 43.83 -5.62
C PRO A 320 -24.30 45.01 -4.87
N ALA A 321 -25.15 44.79 -3.87
CA ALA A 321 -25.84 45.88 -3.17
C ALA A 321 -24.83 46.91 -2.59
N PRO A 322 -24.87 48.19 -3.01
CA PRO A 322 -23.88 49.21 -2.64
C PRO A 322 -24.12 49.82 -1.25
N THR A 323 -25.10 49.33 -0.50
CA THR A 323 -25.48 49.84 0.82
C THR A 323 -24.76 49.10 1.95
N PRO A 324 -24.28 49.82 2.98
CA PRO A 324 -23.79 49.22 4.20
C PRO A 324 -24.86 48.36 4.88
N LEU A 325 -24.44 47.24 5.48
CA LEU A 325 -25.34 46.29 6.13
C LEU A 325 -24.79 45.88 7.49
N SER A 326 -25.63 45.89 8.52
CA SER A 326 -25.30 45.31 9.82
C SER A 326 -25.77 43.86 9.88
N VAL A 327 -24.84 42.94 10.11
CA VAL A 327 -25.09 41.49 10.18
C VAL A 327 -25.07 41.05 11.64
N ARG A 328 -26.13 40.35 12.06
CA ARG A 328 -26.31 39.86 13.43
C ARG A 328 -26.07 38.36 13.47
N VAL A 329 -25.05 37.92 14.19
CA VAL A 329 -24.65 36.51 14.32
C VAL A 329 -24.84 36.06 15.78
N PRO A 330 -25.76 35.13 16.08
CA PRO A 330 -25.93 34.58 17.42
C PRO A 330 -24.68 33.82 17.89
N LEU A 331 -24.20 34.10 19.10
CA LEU A 331 -23.07 33.40 19.70
C LEU A 331 -23.51 32.09 20.38
N LEU A 332 -22.65 31.08 20.35
CA LEU A 332 -22.85 29.82 21.09
C LEU A 332 -22.60 30.03 22.58
N ALA A 333 -23.18 29.16 23.40
CA ALA A 333 -22.89 29.16 24.84
C ALA A 333 -21.39 28.95 25.08
N GLY A 334 -20.76 29.89 25.80
CA GLY A 334 -19.32 29.85 26.08
C GLY A 334 -18.43 30.33 24.93
N GLU A 335 -18.99 30.91 23.88
CA GLU A 335 -18.25 31.59 22.81
C GLU A 335 -17.90 33.03 23.22
N ALA A 336 -16.65 33.44 22.98
CA ALA A 336 -16.16 34.79 23.23
C ALA A 336 -15.40 35.31 22.00
N VAL A 337 -15.89 36.41 21.42
CA VAL A 337 -15.27 37.06 20.25
C VAL A 337 -13.92 37.65 20.64
N THR A 338 -12.87 37.31 19.86
CA THR A 338 -11.50 37.78 20.11
C THR A 338 -11.12 38.99 19.26
N ASP A 339 -11.95 39.36 18.29
CA ASP A 339 -11.71 40.47 17.37
C ASP A 339 -12.29 41.79 17.91
N THR A 340 -11.47 42.85 17.96
CA THR A 340 -11.88 44.16 18.48
C THR A 340 -12.76 44.96 17.52
N SER A 341 -12.86 44.57 16.25
CA SER A 341 -13.68 45.25 15.23
C SER A 341 -15.17 44.87 15.30
N VAL A 342 -15.51 43.84 16.09
CA VAL A 342 -16.88 43.33 16.22
C VAL A 342 -17.52 43.83 17.50
N ARG A 343 -18.70 44.43 17.38
CA ARG A 343 -19.48 44.83 18.56
C ARG A 343 -20.29 43.64 19.05
N VAL A 344 -20.17 43.31 20.33
CA VAL A 344 -20.99 42.28 20.97
C VAL A 344 -22.06 42.95 21.81
N ASP A 345 -23.32 42.57 21.57
CA ASP A 345 -24.48 43.02 22.35
C ASP A 345 -25.23 41.79 22.88
N GLY A 346 -25.13 41.55 24.18
CA GLY A 346 -25.64 40.33 24.82
C GLY A 346 -25.00 39.06 24.23
N ASN A 347 -25.81 38.21 23.57
CA ASN A 347 -25.40 36.96 22.94
C ASN A 347 -25.33 37.06 21.40
N VAL A 348 -25.22 38.27 20.84
CA VAL A 348 -25.19 38.52 19.40
C VAL A 348 -23.95 39.33 19.04
N ALA A 349 -23.18 38.83 18.09
CA ALA A 349 -22.11 39.58 17.44
C ALA A 349 -22.69 40.41 16.29
N ILE A 350 -22.41 41.71 16.28
CA ILE A 350 -22.87 42.66 15.28
C ILE A 350 -21.66 43.09 14.45
N VAL A 351 -21.70 42.79 13.16
CA VAL A 351 -20.65 43.12 12.19
C VAL A 351 -21.21 44.08 11.16
N THR A 352 -20.63 45.27 11.03
CA THR A 352 -21.02 46.26 10.02
C THR A 352 -20.17 46.08 8.77
N LEU A 353 -20.82 45.82 7.64
CA LEU A 353 -20.17 45.68 6.33
C LEU A 353 -20.39 46.93 5.49
N GLY A 354 -19.31 47.50 4.94
CA GLY A 354 -19.40 48.56 3.94
C GLY A 354 -19.91 48.08 2.57
N ALA A 355 -19.98 49.00 1.60
CA ALA A 355 -20.37 48.70 0.23
C ALA A 355 -19.43 47.66 -0.40
N GLY A 356 -19.96 46.53 -0.87
CA GLY A 356 -19.18 45.45 -1.49
C GLY A 356 -18.21 44.71 -0.55
N GLN A 357 -18.18 45.02 0.75
CA GLN A 357 -17.26 44.40 1.70
C GLN A 357 -17.80 43.08 2.27
N ASN A 358 -16.87 42.17 2.53
CA ASN A 358 -17.08 40.94 3.30
C ASN A 358 -16.51 41.13 4.70
N GLY A 359 -17.03 40.39 5.68
CA GLY A 359 -16.56 40.41 7.06
C GLY A 359 -15.94 39.09 7.46
N ARG A 360 -15.01 39.10 8.41
CA ARG A 360 -14.53 37.90 9.08
C ARG A 360 -14.17 38.26 10.52
N PHE A 361 -14.45 37.35 11.45
CA PHE A 361 -13.95 37.44 12.81
C PHE A 361 -13.70 36.05 13.36
N SER A 362 -12.92 36.00 14.44
CA SER A 362 -12.62 34.77 15.16
C SER A 362 -13.11 34.88 16.60
N SER A 363 -13.51 33.75 17.17
CA SER A 363 -13.93 33.61 18.55
C SER A 363 -13.28 32.38 19.18
N SER A 364 -13.08 32.47 20.49
CA SER A 364 -12.70 31.33 21.32
C SER A 364 -13.96 30.67 21.88
N LEU A 365 -13.97 29.35 21.98
CA LEU A 365 -15.09 28.58 22.50
C LEU A 365 -14.63 27.79 23.73
N LYS A 366 -15.38 27.87 24.82
CA LYS A 366 -15.11 27.05 26.00
C LYS A 366 -15.37 25.58 25.69
N VAL A 367 -14.43 24.71 26.07
CA VAL A 367 -14.59 23.25 25.93
C VAL A 367 -15.79 22.78 26.75
N GLN A 368 -16.75 22.12 26.10
CA GLN A 368 -17.97 21.62 26.72
C GLN A 368 -18.46 20.33 26.05
N PRO A 369 -19.13 19.42 26.79
CA PRO A 369 -19.48 18.09 26.27
C PRO A 369 -20.59 18.11 25.23
N ARG A 370 -21.38 19.18 25.17
CA ARG A 370 -22.50 19.34 24.24
C ARG A 370 -22.52 20.75 23.67
N LEU A 371 -22.57 20.85 22.36
CA LEU A 371 -22.77 22.09 21.61
C LEU A 371 -24.14 22.04 20.95
N THR A 372 -24.88 23.14 21.00
CA THR A 372 -26.17 23.28 20.32
C THR A 372 -26.09 24.51 19.42
N LEU A 373 -26.07 24.28 18.11
CA LEU A 373 -26.15 25.33 17.10
C LEU A 373 -27.61 25.49 16.70
N ARG A 374 -28.11 26.72 16.66
CA ARG A 374 -29.45 27.07 16.16
C ARG A 374 -29.29 28.19 15.14
N ALA A 375 -29.88 28.01 13.96
CA ALA A 375 -29.83 29.01 12.91
C ALA A 375 -30.64 30.25 13.32
N ALA A 376 -30.12 31.43 12.99
CA ALA A 376 -30.79 32.70 13.25
C ALA A 376 -32.10 32.81 12.48
N ASP A 377 -33.08 33.51 13.06
CA ASP A 377 -34.39 33.76 12.46
C ASP A 377 -34.37 35.01 11.53
N GLU A 378 -33.21 35.31 10.94
CA GLU A 378 -32.95 36.52 10.14
C GLU A 378 -33.24 36.27 8.64
N SER A 379 -34.13 37.06 8.04
CA SER A 379 -34.60 36.84 6.65
C SER A 379 -33.57 37.21 5.57
N ASN A 380 -32.56 37.99 5.93
CA ASN A 380 -31.52 38.49 5.02
C ASN A 380 -30.19 37.72 5.12
N GLN A 381 -30.18 36.55 5.75
CA GLN A 381 -28.96 35.78 5.99
C GLN A 381 -29.19 34.29 5.73
N ALA A 382 -28.18 33.61 5.16
CA ALA A 382 -28.10 32.15 5.11
C ALA A 382 -26.88 31.66 5.87
N GLU A 383 -27.04 30.63 6.70
CA GLU A 383 -25.95 30.05 7.46
C GLU A 383 -25.35 28.82 6.80
N THR A 384 -24.06 28.60 7.05
CA THR A 384 -23.38 27.35 6.71
C THR A 384 -22.47 26.99 7.87
N TRP A 385 -22.68 25.82 8.46
CA TRP A 385 -21.86 25.33 9.56
C TRP A 385 -20.88 24.31 9.05
N ARG A 386 -19.62 24.42 9.44
CA ARG A 386 -18.54 23.48 9.16
C ARG A 386 -17.90 23.07 10.47
N LEU A 387 -17.55 21.80 10.56
CA LEU A 387 -16.93 21.26 11.77
C LEU A 387 -15.63 20.54 11.42
N ASP A 388 -14.56 20.92 12.11
CA ASP A 388 -13.22 20.37 12.01
C ASP A 388 -12.83 19.81 13.38
N VAL A 389 -12.81 18.48 13.52
CA VAL A 389 -12.57 17.81 14.80
C VAL A 389 -11.22 17.11 14.76
N ALA A 390 -10.33 17.48 15.67
CA ALA A 390 -9.04 16.82 15.81
C ALA A 390 -9.20 15.38 16.35
N PRO A 391 -8.27 14.44 16.04
CA PRO A 391 -8.35 13.04 16.48
C PRO A 391 -8.41 12.82 18.00
N LEU A 392 -8.17 13.86 18.79
CA LEU A 392 -8.24 13.80 20.25
C LEU A 392 -9.69 13.82 20.77
N TRP A 393 -10.66 14.18 19.93
CA TRP A 393 -12.08 14.28 20.24
C TRP A 393 -12.90 13.34 19.36
N HIS A 394 -14.00 12.83 19.90
CA HIS A 394 -15.03 12.11 19.17
C HIS A 394 -16.32 12.92 19.21
N ALA A 395 -16.91 13.20 18.04
CA ALA A 395 -18.14 13.98 17.91
C ALA A 395 -19.30 13.11 17.38
N ARG A 396 -20.48 13.24 17.99
CA ARG A 396 -21.75 12.64 17.53
C ARG A 396 -22.77 13.73 17.24
N PHE A 397 -23.56 13.53 16.20
CA PHE A 397 -24.49 14.54 15.69
C PHE A 397 -25.94 14.09 15.83
N THR A 398 -26.80 15.00 16.23
CA THR A 398 -28.25 14.81 16.34
C THR A 398 -28.97 16.05 15.81
N GLY A 399 -30.03 15.86 15.03
CA GLY A 399 -30.76 16.93 14.34
C GLY A 399 -30.64 16.81 12.82
N ILE A 400 -30.36 17.91 12.15
CA ILE A 400 -30.28 17.98 10.69
C ILE A 400 -29.10 17.18 10.10
N ALA A 401 -29.32 16.56 8.94
CA ALA A 401 -28.30 15.79 8.23
C ALA A 401 -27.29 16.71 7.52
N PRO A 402 -26.00 16.33 7.45
CA PRO A 402 -25.00 17.12 6.74
C PRO A 402 -25.25 17.09 5.23
N THR A 403 -25.11 18.24 4.58
CA THR A 403 -25.19 18.38 3.11
C THR A 403 -23.91 17.89 2.42
N GLN A 404 -22.78 17.93 3.12
CA GLN A 404 -21.50 17.40 2.65
C GLN A 404 -20.72 16.79 3.83
N ARG A 405 -19.99 15.69 3.63
CA ARG A 405 -19.21 15.01 4.70
C ARG A 405 -17.69 15.14 4.56
N GLN A 406 -17.18 15.31 3.34
CA GLN A 406 -15.76 15.30 3.04
C GLN A 406 -15.43 16.38 1.99
N GLN A 407 -14.29 17.02 2.14
CA GLN A 407 -13.75 17.99 1.20
C GLN A 407 -12.25 17.75 1.02
N ALA A 408 -11.79 17.48 -0.21
CA ALA A 408 -10.38 17.23 -0.54
C ALA A 408 -9.69 16.21 0.38
N ASP A 409 -10.29 15.02 0.50
CA ASP A 409 -9.87 13.92 1.39
C ASP A 409 -9.93 14.17 2.91
N ARG A 410 -10.26 15.39 3.35
CA ARG A 410 -10.42 15.74 4.77
C ARG A 410 -11.86 15.56 5.23
N TRP A 411 -12.04 14.91 6.39
CA TRP A 411 -13.34 14.84 7.07
C TRP A 411 -13.70 16.22 7.62
N LEU A 412 -14.66 16.89 6.97
CA LEU A 412 -15.08 18.26 7.26
C LEU A 412 -16.58 18.37 6.96
N PRO A 413 -17.46 17.81 7.81
CA PRO A 413 -18.89 17.85 7.56
C PRO A 413 -19.42 19.29 7.54
N GLN A 414 -20.37 19.52 6.64
CA GLN A 414 -21.01 20.81 6.40
C GLN A 414 -22.54 20.68 6.48
N TRP A 415 -23.18 21.68 7.07
CA TRP A 415 -24.63 21.83 7.17
C TRP A 415 -25.07 23.19 6.62
N GLN A 416 -26.28 23.23 6.05
CA GLN A 416 -26.94 24.45 5.58
C GLN A 416 -28.35 24.48 6.17
N PRO A 417 -28.48 24.96 7.43
CA PRO A 417 -29.76 24.96 8.13
C PRO A 417 -30.72 26.01 7.58
N TRP A 418 -32.02 25.74 7.66
CA TRP A 418 -33.06 26.75 7.54
C TRP A 418 -33.21 27.55 8.85
N PRO A 419 -33.76 28.77 8.81
CA PRO A 419 -34.06 29.55 10.01
C PRO A 419 -34.80 28.73 11.07
N GLY A 420 -34.30 28.75 12.31
CA GLY A 420 -34.85 28.01 13.44
C GLY A 420 -34.42 26.55 13.56
N GLU A 421 -33.81 25.93 12.54
CA GLU A 421 -33.26 24.57 12.64
C GLU A 421 -32.08 24.51 13.62
N SER A 422 -31.85 23.31 14.19
CA SER A 422 -30.78 23.11 15.16
C SER A 422 -29.98 21.83 14.94
N LEU A 423 -28.71 21.89 15.35
CA LEU A 423 -27.76 20.79 15.35
C LEU A 423 -27.18 20.65 16.76
N THR A 424 -27.29 19.45 17.33
CA THR A 424 -26.64 19.09 18.59
C THR A 424 -25.41 18.24 18.32
N ILE A 425 -24.27 18.67 18.85
CA ILE A 425 -22.99 17.99 18.75
C ILE A 425 -22.56 17.54 20.15
N ASP A 426 -22.56 16.24 20.38
CA ASP A 426 -22.02 15.62 21.60
C ASP A 426 -20.53 15.31 21.39
N VAL A 427 -19.66 15.92 22.18
CA VAL A 427 -18.20 15.83 22.04
C VAL A 427 -17.60 15.16 23.27
N VAL A 428 -16.88 14.07 23.06
CA VAL A 428 -16.23 13.28 24.12
C VAL A 428 -14.75 13.15 23.82
N ARG A 429 -13.92 13.28 24.85
CA ARG A 429 -12.51 12.90 24.78
C ARG A 429 -12.39 11.39 25.04
N PRO A 430 -11.90 10.58 24.09
CA PRO A 430 -11.69 9.15 24.34
C PRO A 430 -10.70 8.93 25.48
N GLU A 431 -10.94 7.93 26.32
CA GLU A 431 -9.98 7.50 27.34
C GLU A 431 -8.81 6.76 26.69
N GLY A 432 -7.58 7.01 27.17
CA GLY A 432 -6.40 6.33 26.67
C GLY A 432 -6.24 4.95 27.30
N VAL A 433 -6.13 3.91 26.48
CA VAL A 433 -5.77 2.55 26.92
C VAL A 433 -4.24 2.44 26.99
N ALA A 434 -3.70 1.79 28.03
CA ALA A 434 -2.27 1.53 28.13
C ALA A 434 -1.82 0.59 26.99
N GLY A 435 -1.20 1.15 25.95
CA GLY A 435 -0.61 0.39 24.86
C GLY A 435 0.74 -0.20 25.23
N ALA A 436 1.16 -1.25 24.51
CA ALA A 436 2.50 -1.81 24.65
C ALA A 436 3.56 -0.72 24.34
N THR A 437 4.48 -0.51 25.28
CA THR A 437 5.60 0.44 25.14
C THR A 437 6.83 -0.20 24.51
N LEU A 438 6.83 -1.53 24.35
CA LEU A 438 7.85 -2.33 23.69
C LEU A 438 7.18 -3.21 22.63
N THR A 439 7.76 -3.20 21.43
CA THR A 439 7.39 -4.08 20.33
C THR A 439 8.65 -4.81 19.86
N ILE A 440 8.59 -6.13 19.76
CA ILE A 440 9.64 -6.93 19.13
C ILE A 440 9.26 -7.10 17.66
N ASP A 441 9.90 -6.34 16.77
CA ASP A 441 9.56 -6.27 15.35
C ASP A 441 10.16 -7.43 14.52
N ARG A 442 11.23 -8.07 15.01
CA ARG A 442 11.86 -9.24 14.35
C ARG A 442 12.73 -10.04 15.30
N VAL A 443 12.73 -11.35 15.12
CA VAL A 443 13.60 -12.29 15.85
C VAL A 443 14.24 -13.25 14.87
N ASP A 444 15.57 -13.20 14.73
CA ASP A 444 16.34 -14.17 13.96
C ASP A 444 17.11 -15.07 14.92
N LEU A 445 16.73 -16.34 14.99
CA LEU A 445 17.33 -17.35 15.85
C LEU A 445 18.12 -18.35 15.02
N LEU A 446 19.45 -18.36 15.15
CA LEU A 446 20.32 -19.32 14.48
C LEU A 446 20.92 -20.30 15.48
N THR A 447 20.56 -21.58 15.32
CA THR A 447 21.05 -22.69 16.15
C THR A 447 22.10 -23.49 15.37
N ARG A 448 23.31 -23.61 15.91
CA ARG A 448 24.42 -24.40 15.38
C ARG A 448 24.75 -25.55 16.34
N PRO A 449 24.10 -26.70 16.20
CA PRO A 449 24.33 -27.82 17.08
C PRO A 449 25.66 -28.53 16.77
N GLY A 450 26.47 -28.76 17.79
CA GLY A 450 27.70 -29.56 17.72
C GLY A 450 27.54 -30.95 18.33
N LEU A 451 28.64 -31.69 18.50
CA LEU A 451 28.61 -33.03 19.09
C LEU A 451 28.31 -33.05 20.59
N ARG A 452 28.73 -32.00 21.32
CA ARG A 452 28.59 -31.91 22.79
C ARG A 452 27.97 -30.61 23.28
N ALA A 453 28.02 -29.57 22.46
CA ALA A 453 27.48 -28.27 22.77
C ALA A 453 26.81 -27.67 21.54
N THR A 454 25.82 -26.84 21.76
CA THR A 454 25.05 -26.15 20.73
C THR A 454 25.22 -24.65 20.93
N ASP A 455 25.70 -23.96 19.91
CA ASP A 455 25.81 -22.50 19.92
C ASP A 455 24.55 -21.89 19.31
N VAL A 456 24.00 -20.88 19.99
CA VAL A 456 22.79 -20.19 19.55
C VAL A 456 23.04 -18.70 19.52
N THR A 457 22.65 -18.08 18.41
CA THR A 457 22.67 -16.63 18.23
C THR A 457 21.23 -16.17 18.02
N ALA A 458 20.73 -15.29 18.88
CA ALA A 458 19.47 -14.59 18.66
C ALA A 458 19.74 -13.12 18.37
N THR A 459 19.24 -12.64 17.23
CA THR A 459 19.19 -11.22 16.90
C THR A 459 17.74 -10.75 17.03
N VAL A 460 17.53 -9.75 17.88
CA VAL A 460 16.22 -9.25 18.26
C VAL A 460 16.13 -7.78 17.90
N ALA A 461 15.24 -7.43 16.98
CA ALA A 461 14.93 -6.04 16.64
C ALA A 461 13.80 -5.54 17.56
N LEU A 462 14.12 -4.53 18.36
CA LEU A 462 13.27 -4.00 19.42
C LEU A 462 12.92 -2.55 19.09
N ARG A 463 11.66 -2.16 19.24
CA ARG A 463 11.23 -0.76 19.20
C ARG A 463 10.55 -0.41 20.52
N SER A 464 11.03 0.64 21.18
CA SER A 464 10.43 1.11 22.43
C SER A 464 10.16 2.61 22.42
N SER A 465 9.05 3.02 23.02
CA SER A 465 8.69 4.43 23.21
C SER A 465 9.17 5.01 24.54
N GLN A 466 9.67 4.17 25.44
CA GLN A 466 10.16 4.56 26.77
C GLN A 466 11.45 3.80 27.11
N GLY A 467 12.32 4.45 27.88
CA GLY A 467 13.47 3.75 28.45
C GLY A 467 13.04 2.80 29.57
N GLY A 468 13.81 1.75 29.81
CA GLY A 468 13.49 0.75 30.84
C GLY A 468 14.41 -0.46 30.79
N ASN A 469 13.99 -1.56 31.41
CA ASN A 469 14.69 -2.84 31.36
C ASN A 469 13.75 -3.89 30.76
N HIS A 470 14.28 -4.74 29.90
CA HIS A 470 13.55 -5.86 29.31
C HIS A 470 14.27 -7.16 29.60
N VAL A 471 13.53 -8.19 30.01
CA VAL A 471 14.11 -9.45 30.46
C VAL A 471 13.82 -10.53 29.42
N ILE A 472 14.89 -11.13 28.89
CA ILE A 472 14.82 -12.35 28.08
C ILE A 472 15.23 -13.53 28.96
N GLU A 473 14.45 -14.59 28.95
CA GLU A 473 14.74 -15.81 29.70
C GLU A 473 15.32 -16.89 28.77
N LEU A 474 16.57 -17.26 29.03
CA LEU A 474 17.29 -18.28 28.28
C LEU A 474 16.73 -19.69 28.59
N PRO A 475 16.93 -20.67 27.68
CA PRO A 475 16.62 -22.07 27.94
C PRO A 475 17.35 -22.63 29.16
N GLN A 476 16.83 -23.73 29.72
CA GLN A 476 17.48 -24.38 30.86
C GLN A 476 18.86 -24.93 30.46
N GLY A 477 19.88 -24.69 31.29
CA GLY A 477 21.26 -25.14 31.02
C GLY A 477 22.00 -24.33 29.96
N ALA A 478 21.48 -23.17 29.55
CA ALA A 478 22.15 -22.24 28.66
C ALA A 478 23.14 -21.34 29.41
N GLU A 479 24.35 -21.22 28.89
CA GLU A 479 25.38 -20.28 29.34
C GLU A 479 25.45 -19.08 28.40
N LEU A 480 25.19 -17.88 28.92
CA LEU A 480 25.35 -16.64 28.16
C LEU A 480 26.84 -16.39 27.85
N ARG A 481 27.17 -16.19 26.58
CA ARG A 481 28.53 -15.93 26.08
C ARG A 481 28.77 -14.46 25.84
N ALA A 482 27.86 -13.80 25.13
CA ALA A 482 27.98 -12.39 24.80
C ALA A 482 26.61 -11.74 24.60
N VAL A 483 26.54 -10.44 24.89
CA VAL A 483 25.41 -9.59 24.53
C VAL A 483 25.96 -8.39 23.79
N ARG A 484 25.35 -8.05 22.65
CA ARG A 484 25.67 -6.83 21.88
C ARG A 484 24.41 -6.02 21.69
N ILE A 485 24.51 -4.70 21.83
CA ILE A 485 23.42 -3.76 21.50
C ILE A 485 23.95 -2.84 20.42
N ASP A 486 23.27 -2.80 19.27
CA ASP A 486 23.66 -2.07 18.05
C ASP A 486 25.10 -2.39 17.62
N GLY A 487 25.48 -3.66 17.73
CA GLY A 487 26.81 -4.16 17.40
C GLY A 487 27.89 -3.94 18.47
N GLN A 488 27.61 -3.13 19.49
CA GLN A 488 28.55 -2.84 20.58
C GLN A 488 28.43 -3.87 21.72
N PRO A 489 29.54 -4.47 22.19
CA PRO A 489 29.51 -5.45 23.28
C PRO A 489 29.08 -4.78 24.58
N GLN A 490 28.17 -5.44 25.31
CA GLN A 490 27.67 -4.99 26.60
C GLN A 490 28.10 -5.96 27.70
N PRO A 491 28.58 -5.47 28.86
CA PRO A 491 29.03 -6.31 29.97
C PRO A 491 27.84 -6.86 30.79
N ILE A 492 26.84 -7.44 30.13
CA ILE A 492 25.63 -7.99 30.75
C ILE A 492 25.89 -9.45 31.13
N ARG A 493 25.62 -9.80 32.38
CA ARG A 493 25.67 -11.18 32.89
C ARG A 493 24.26 -11.72 33.05
N ALA A 494 24.09 -13.03 32.87
CA ALA A 494 22.83 -13.68 33.17
C ALA A 494 22.70 -13.92 34.68
N GLU A 495 21.54 -13.57 35.25
CA GLU A 495 21.17 -13.94 36.62
C GLU A 495 20.33 -15.22 36.56
N GLY A 496 21.00 -16.36 36.74
CA GLY A 496 20.40 -17.67 36.45
C GLY A 496 20.08 -17.80 34.97
N ARG A 497 18.79 -17.75 34.61
CA ARG A 497 18.31 -17.82 33.21
C ARG A 497 17.88 -16.46 32.66
N ARG A 498 17.87 -15.40 33.46
CA ARG A 498 17.36 -14.08 33.07
C ARG A 498 18.48 -13.19 32.58
N VAL A 499 18.29 -12.60 31.40
CA VAL A 499 19.19 -11.61 30.81
C VAL A 499 18.44 -10.30 30.72
N THR A 500 18.87 -9.32 31.51
CA THR A 500 18.25 -7.99 31.56
C THR A 500 18.92 -7.07 30.55
N LEU A 501 18.17 -6.67 29.53
CA LEU A 501 18.59 -5.74 28.49
C LEU A 501 18.13 -4.32 28.84
N PRO A 502 19.05 -3.33 28.89
CA PRO A 502 18.66 -1.93 29.00
C PRO A 502 17.99 -1.46 27.70
N LEU A 503 16.79 -0.90 27.81
CA LEU A 503 16.04 -0.31 26.71
C LEU A 503 16.22 1.21 26.70
N ALA A 504 16.49 1.75 25.52
CA ALA A 504 16.42 3.17 25.23
C ALA A 504 15.26 3.44 24.25
N PRO A 505 14.60 4.62 24.30
CA PRO A 505 13.62 5.00 23.29
C PRO A 505 14.19 4.93 21.86
N GLY A 506 13.38 4.45 20.91
CA GLY A 506 13.75 4.24 19.51
C GLY A 506 13.79 2.77 19.10
N SER A 507 14.32 2.50 17.91
CA SER A 507 14.63 1.16 17.41
C SER A 507 16.06 0.77 17.76
N ARG A 508 16.25 -0.46 18.23
CA ARG A 508 17.54 -1.02 18.65
C ARG A 508 17.63 -2.47 18.20
N MET A 509 18.85 -2.94 17.95
CA MET A 509 19.12 -4.34 17.64
C MET A 509 19.96 -4.96 18.75
N ALA A 510 19.41 -5.96 19.42
CA ALA A 510 20.13 -6.73 20.44
C ALA A 510 20.53 -8.10 19.90
N THR A 511 21.80 -8.48 20.03
CA THR A 511 22.29 -9.81 19.69
C THR A 511 22.73 -10.52 20.96
N LEU A 512 22.15 -11.70 21.22
CA LEU A 512 22.48 -12.56 22.34
C LEU A 512 23.12 -13.83 21.80
N GLU A 513 24.28 -14.19 22.35
CA GLU A 513 24.98 -15.42 22.05
C GLU A 513 25.02 -16.28 23.31
N TRP A 514 24.50 -17.50 23.24
CA TRP A 514 24.57 -18.46 24.34
C TRP A 514 24.95 -19.85 23.84
N ARG A 515 25.44 -20.67 24.77
CA ARG A 515 25.81 -22.06 24.54
C ARG A 515 24.97 -22.98 25.41
N GLU A 516 24.41 -24.01 24.81
CA GLU A 516 23.69 -25.08 25.52
C GLU A 516 24.60 -26.31 25.59
N MET A 517 24.73 -26.92 26.76
CA MET A 517 25.54 -28.13 26.98
C MET A 517 24.81 -29.40 26.50
N ARG A 518 24.32 -29.38 25.26
CA ARG A 518 23.72 -30.52 24.57
C ARG A 518 24.23 -30.63 23.13
N GLY A 519 24.42 -31.87 22.69
CA GLY A 519 24.83 -32.18 21.32
C GLY A 519 23.65 -32.44 20.38
N ILE A 520 23.95 -32.68 19.11
CA ILE A 520 22.98 -33.11 18.12
C ILE A 520 22.63 -34.60 18.28
N GLU A 521 21.38 -34.84 18.67
CA GLU A 521 20.77 -36.15 18.79
C GLU A 521 20.03 -36.56 17.50
N SER A 522 19.41 -37.74 17.51
CA SER A 522 18.59 -38.16 16.36
C SER A 522 17.40 -37.24 16.13
N VAL A 523 16.73 -36.80 17.21
CA VAL A 523 15.72 -35.74 17.15
C VAL A 523 16.30 -34.52 17.85
N PHE A 524 16.50 -33.44 17.12
CA PHE A 524 17.03 -32.19 17.65
C PHE A 524 15.98 -31.10 17.60
N HIS A 525 15.71 -30.48 18.76
CA HIS A 525 14.80 -29.35 18.89
C HIS A 525 15.58 -28.03 18.94
N ALA A 526 15.17 -27.08 18.10
CA ALA A 526 15.69 -25.71 18.14
C ALA A 526 15.57 -25.10 19.54
N ALA A 527 16.49 -24.21 19.89
CA ALA A 527 16.44 -23.47 21.14
C ALA A 527 15.15 -22.62 21.22
N ARG A 528 14.60 -22.45 22.42
CA ARG A 528 13.39 -21.65 22.65
C ARG A 528 13.63 -20.71 23.82
N ALA A 529 14.22 -19.56 23.55
CA ALA A 529 14.33 -18.48 24.54
C ALA A 529 12.97 -17.79 24.68
N ASN A 530 12.53 -17.52 25.90
CA ASN A 530 11.34 -16.71 26.13
C ASN A 530 11.74 -15.24 26.04
N LEU A 531 11.21 -14.57 25.03
CA LEU A 531 11.48 -13.17 24.71
C LEU A 531 10.82 -12.21 25.70
N GLY A 532 9.95 -12.66 26.60
CA GLY A 532 9.34 -11.82 27.64
C GLY A 532 8.32 -10.79 27.14
N ALA A 533 8.08 -10.72 25.82
CA ALA A 533 7.06 -9.90 25.18
C ALA A 533 6.60 -10.55 23.86
N ALA A 534 5.43 -10.15 23.37
CA ALA A 534 4.95 -10.59 22.06
C ALA A 534 5.90 -10.12 20.94
N ALA A 535 6.17 -11.02 20.00
CA ALA A 535 7.06 -10.76 18.88
C ALA A 535 6.40 -11.07 17.55
N VAL A 536 6.83 -10.36 16.51
CA VAL A 536 6.47 -10.63 15.13
C VAL A 536 7.73 -10.96 14.32
N ASN A 537 7.55 -11.60 13.15
CA ASN A 537 8.63 -11.96 12.23
C ASN A 537 9.71 -12.83 12.88
N LEU A 538 9.33 -14.04 13.28
CA LEU A 538 10.23 -15.00 13.92
C LEU A 538 10.84 -15.92 12.86
N ASN A 539 12.11 -15.69 12.56
CA ASN A 539 12.93 -16.58 11.75
C ASN A 539 13.71 -17.52 12.66
N SER A 540 13.55 -18.83 12.46
CA SER A 540 14.35 -19.84 13.16
C SER A 540 15.14 -20.64 12.14
N ALA A 541 16.44 -20.80 12.36
CA ALA A 541 17.33 -21.54 11.48
C ALA A 541 18.14 -22.57 12.27
N ILE A 542 18.23 -23.79 11.75
CA ILE A 542 19.14 -24.83 12.24
C ILE A 542 20.21 -25.06 11.17
N ALA A 543 21.47 -24.81 11.52
CA ALA A 543 22.61 -25.16 10.68
C ALA A 543 22.99 -26.62 10.93
N VAL A 544 22.50 -27.54 10.10
CA VAL A 544 22.71 -28.98 10.30
C VAL A 544 24.17 -29.33 9.98
N PRO A 545 24.88 -30.04 10.86
CA PRO A 545 26.24 -30.51 10.60
C PRO A 545 26.34 -31.38 9.35
N PRO A 546 27.42 -31.28 8.55
CA PRO A 546 27.59 -32.07 7.33
C PRO A 546 27.66 -33.60 7.52
N ASP A 547 27.95 -34.07 8.73
CA ASP A 547 27.99 -35.48 9.10
C ASP A 547 26.60 -36.06 9.43
N ARG A 548 25.52 -35.33 9.14
CA ARG A 548 24.14 -35.72 9.44
C ARG A 548 23.29 -35.86 8.19
N TRP A 549 22.54 -36.95 8.14
CA TRP A 549 21.54 -37.25 7.14
C TRP A 549 20.16 -36.87 7.68
N VAL A 550 19.58 -35.79 7.15
CA VAL A 550 18.25 -35.30 7.55
C VAL A 550 17.16 -36.18 6.95
N LEU A 551 16.28 -36.73 7.78
CA LEU A 551 15.19 -37.62 7.37
C LEU A 551 13.83 -36.96 7.44
N ALA A 552 13.58 -36.17 8.48
CA ALA A 552 12.33 -35.44 8.64
C ALA A 552 12.58 -34.12 9.35
N VAL A 553 11.65 -33.19 9.16
CA VAL A 553 11.68 -31.85 9.73
C VAL A 553 10.27 -31.49 10.16
N GLY A 554 10.13 -30.66 11.18
CA GLY A 554 8.85 -30.12 11.57
C GLY A 554 8.97 -28.83 12.34
N GLY A 555 7.86 -28.08 12.38
CA GLY A 555 7.81 -26.77 13.02
C GLY A 555 6.69 -25.90 12.46
N PRO A 556 6.88 -24.58 12.44
CA PRO A 556 5.93 -23.62 11.85
C PRO A 556 5.50 -23.94 10.42
N VAL A 557 4.33 -23.40 10.04
CA VAL A 557 3.70 -23.65 8.73
C VAL A 557 4.62 -23.30 7.55
N LEU A 558 5.35 -22.18 7.67
CA LEU A 558 6.36 -21.78 6.70
C LEU A 558 7.72 -22.37 7.12
N GLY A 559 8.12 -23.46 6.47
CA GLY A 559 9.33 -24.20 6.84
C GLY A 559 9.85 -25.13 5.73
N PRO A 560 10.90 -25.91 6.04
CA PRO A 560 11.45 -26.90 5.14
C PRO A 560 10.49 -28.07 4.91
N ALA A 561 10.58 -28.66 3.73
CA ALA A 561 9.87 -29.87 3.33
C ALA A 561 10.86 -30.88 2.73
N VAL A 562 10.81 -32.13 3.20
CA VAL A 562 11.62 -33.25 2.70
C VAL A 562 10.84 -33.95 1.60
N LEU A 563 11.12 -33.62 0.33
CA LEU A 563 10.34 -34.14 -0.81
C LEU A 563 10.65 -35.61 -1.13
N PHE A 564 11.80 -36.11 -0.70
CA PHE A 564 12.25 -37.47 -1.01
C PHE A 564 11.22 -38.55 -0.64
N TRP A 565 10.49 -38.40 0.46
CA TRP A 565 9.48 -39.39 0.86
C TRP A 565 8.28 -39.44 -0.09
N GLY A 566 7.83 -38.29 -0.59
CA GLY A 566 6.80 -38.24 -1.64
C GLY A 566 7.29 -38.89 -2.93
N LEU A 567 8.54 -38.63 -3.30
CA LEU A 567 9.20 -39.29 -4.43
C LEU A 567 9.34 -40.80 -4.22
N ALA A 568 9.73 -41.25 -3.03
CA ALA A 568 9.86 -42.67 -2.68
C ALA A 568 8.50 -43.39 -2.76
N CYS A 569 7.40 -42.74 -2.34
CA CYS A 569 6.06 -43.26 -2.54
C CYS A 569 5.70 -43.38 -4.03
N ALA A 570 6.05 -42.38 -4.86
CA ALA A 570 5.83 -42.43 -6.31
C ALA A 570 6.65 -43.55 -6.98
N ILE A 571 7.92 -43.71 -6.59
CA ILE A 571 8.79 -44.80 -7.04
C ILE A 571 8.21 -46.16 -6.59
N ALA A 572 7.68 -46.27 -5.38
CA ALA A 572 7.05 -47.49 -4.91
C ALA A 572 5.79 -47.84 -5.72
N ALA A 573 4.94 -46.86 -6.04
CA ALA A 573 3.80 -47.06 -6.92
C ALA A 573 4.22 -47.52 -8.33
N ALA A 574 5.24 -46.88 -8.90
CA ALA A 574 5.79 -47.25 -10.21
C ALA A 574 6.42 -48.66 -10.18
N ALA A 575 7.20 -48.98 -9.15
CA ALA A 575 7.80 -50.30 -8.95
C ALA A 575 6.73 -51.40 -8.81
N TRP A 576 5.61 -51.10 -8.15
CA TRP A 576 4.49 -52.02 -8.03
C TRP A 576 3.80 -52.26 -9.38
N ALA A 577 3.57 -51.20 -10.15
CA ALA A 577 3.01 -51.30 -11.51
C ALA A 577 3.94 -52.09 -12.45
N LEU A 578 5.24 -51.79 -12.45
CA LEU A 578 6.24 -52.49 -13.27
C LEU A 578 6.43 -53.95 -12.86
N GLY A 579 6.41 -54.24 -11.55
CA GLY A 579 6.46 -55.61 -11.03
C GLY A 579 5.24 -56.45 -11.42
N ARG A 580 4.05 -55.82 -11.52
CA ARG A 580 2.82 -56.46 -12.01
C ARG A 580 2.85 -56.73 -13.51
N LEU A 581 3.58 -55.93 -14.30
CA LEU A 581 3.65 -56.07 -15.75
C LEU A 581 4.32 -57.39 -16.18
N ARG A 582 5.14 -58.03 -15.31
CA ARG A 582 5.87 -59.30 -15.56
C ARG A 582 6.64 -59.35 -16.90
N TRP A 583 6.94 -58.20 -17.48
CA TRP A 583 7.74 -58.09 -18.72
C TRP A 583 9.22 -58.27 -18.46
N THR A 584 9.69 -57.86 -17.29
CA THR A 584 11.09 -58.05 -16.84
C THR A 584 11.13 -59.09 -15.72
N PRO A 585 12.31 -59.72 -15.48
CA PRO A 585 12.50 -60.63 -14.35
C PRO A 585 12.58 -59.90 -12.99
N LEU A 586 12.44 -58.56 -12.99
CA LEU A 586 12.48 -57.75 -11.78
C LEU A 586 11.10 -57.74 -11.11
N GLY A 587 11.03 -58.29 -9.90
CA GLY A 587 9.87 -58.15 -9.03
C GLY A 587 9.77 -56.75 -8.39
N PHE A 588 8.69 -56.52 -7.64
CA PHE A 588 8.44 -55.25 -6.93
C PHE A 588 9.65 -54.74 -6.15
N VAL A 589 10.24 -55.59 -5.30
CA VAL A 589 11.38 -55.22 -4.44
C VAL A 589 12.60 -54.81 -5.26
N HIS A 590 12.88 -55.48 -6.39
CA HIS A 590 14.03 -55.15 -7.23
C HIS A 590 13.83 -53.82 -7.96
N TRP A 591 12.62 -53.57 -8.45
CA TRP A 591 12.27 -52.26 -9.03
C TRP A 591 12.32 -51.13 -7.99
N LEU A 592 11.86 -51.40 -6.77
CA LEU A 592 11.89 -50.43 -5.67
C LEU A 592 13.33 -50.08 -5.28
N LEU A 593 14.18 -51.09 -5.07
CA LEU A 593 15.60 -50.90 -4.72
C LEU A 593 16.35 -50.18 -5.85
N LEU A 594 16.14 -50.58 -7.11
CA LEU A 594 16.75 -49.92 -8.26
C LEU A 594 16.32 -48.45 -8.35
N GLY A 595 15.02 -48.19 -8.22
CA GLY A 595 14.47 -46.83 -8.29
C GLY A 595 14.98 -45.94 -7.17
N ILE A 596 14.88 -46.38 -5.91
CA ILE A 596 15.32 -45.59 -4.74
C ILE A 596 16.81 -45.30 -4.81
N GLY A 597 17.64 -46.30 -5.11
CA GLY A 597 19.09 -46.12 -5.10
C GLY A 597 19.61 -45.24 -6.24
N VAL A 598 19.07 -45.38 -7.45
CA VAL A 598 19.46 -44.51 -8.58
C VAL A 598 18.91 -43.09 -8.41
N ALA A 599 17.71 -42.94 -7.83
CA ALA A 599 17.11 -41.62 -7.57
C ALA A 599 17.91 -40.75 -6.59
N GLN A 600 18.81 -41.34 -5.78
CA GLN A 600 19.75 -40.59 -4.93
C GLN A 600 20.81 -39.83 -5.73
N ALA A 601 21.11 -40.26 -6.96
CA ALA A 601 21.99 -39.55 -7.87
C ALA A 601 21.19 -38.73 -8.89
N THR A 602 20.24 -39.37 -9.59
CA THR A 602 19.41 -38.69 -10.58
C THR A 602 18.08 -39.42 -10.79
N LEU A 603 16.98 -38.68 -10.66
CA LEU A 603 15.63 -39.18 -10.96
C LEU A 603 15.49 -39.57 -12.45
N VAL A 604 16.04 -38.76 -13.35
CA VAL A 604 16.02 -39.02 -14.79
C VAL A 604 16.79 -40.30 -15.11
N GLY A 605 17.92 -40.53 -14.44
CA GLY A 605 18.67 -41.77 -14.59
C GLY A 605 17.88 -43.01 -14.18
N ALA A 606 17.10 -42.94 -13.10
CA ALA A 606 16.25 -44.06 -12.66
C ALA A 606 15.20 -44.43 -13.71
N VAL A 607 14.53 -43.42 -14.29
CA VAL A 607 13.55 -43.61 -15.38
C VAL A 607 14.24 -44.16 -16.64
N PHE A 608 15.41 -43.63 -17.00
CA PHE A 608 16.15 -44.08 -18.17
C PHE A 608 16.57 -45.55 -18.06
N VAL A 609 17.12 -45.97 -16.93
CA VAL A 609 17.48 -47.38 -16.68
C VAL A 609 16.23 -48.27 -16.79
N ALA A 610 15.11 -47.85 -16.20
CA ALA A 610 13.85 -48.59 -16.33
C ALA A 610 13.38 -48.71 -17.79
N ALA A 611 13.48 -47.63 -18.56
CA ALA A 611 13.12 -47.59 -19.97
C ALA A 611 14.00 -48.51 -20.82
N VAL A 612 15.32 -48.55 -20.58
CA VAL A 612 16.25 -49.45 -21.28
C VAL A 612 15.90 -50.92 -21.02
N LEU A 613 15.63 -51.29 -19.77
CA LEU A 613 15.21 -52.65 -19.42
C LEU A 613 13.91 -53.05 -20.13
N LEU A 614 12.92 -52.15 -20.19
CA LEU A 614 11.68 -52.40 -20.92
C LEU A 614 11.91 -52.48 -22.44
N ALA A 615 12.77 -51.61 -22.98
CA ALA A 615 13.08 -51.57 -24.41
C ALA A 615 13.76 -52.87 -24.89
N LEU A 616 14.62 -53.47 -24.06
CA LEU A 616 15.21 -54.79 -24.33
C LEU A 616 14.12 -55.88 -24.42
N GLN A 617 13.12 -55.85 -23.55
CA GLN A 617 12.00 -56.81 -23.62
C GLN A 617 11.12 -56.57 -24.85
N VAL A 618 10.85 -55.31 -25.20
CA VAL A 618 10.12 -54.94 -26.42
C VAL A 618 10.88 -55.45 -27.65
N ARG A 619 12.21 -55.29 -27.68
CA ARG A 619 13.08 -55.86 -28.72
C ARG A 619 12.96 -57.39 -28.77
N ALA A 620 12.98 -58.09 -27.65
CA ALA A 620 12.86 -59.55 -27.64
C ALA A 620 11.50 -60.04 -28.19
N ARG A 621 10.41 -59.33 -27.93
CA ARG A 621 9.05 -59.74 -28.34
C ARG A 621 8.66 -59.32 -29.75
N PHE A 622 9.08 -58.13 -30.18
CA PHE A 622 8.61 -57.51 -31.42
C PHE A 622 9.72 -57.24 -32.43
N GLY A 623 10.97 -57.45 -32.07
CA GLY A 623 12.12 -57.17 -32.93
C GLY A 623 12.13 -57.95 -34.24
N ALA A 624 11.52 -59.13 -34.29
CA ALA A 624 11.36 -59.91 -35.52
C ALA A 624 10.59 -59.16 -36.62
N ARG A 625 9.73 -58.18 -36.26
CA ARG A 625 8.91 -57.41 -37.20
C ARG A 625 9.63 -56.23 -37.86
N ILE A 626 10.83 -55.90 -37.38
CA ILE A 626 11.62 -54.76 -37.88
C ILE A 626 12.75 -55.30 -38.75
N GLU A 627 12.86 -54.82 -39.98
CA GLU A 627 13.81 -55.34 -40.97
C GLU A 627 14.80 -54.27 -41.48
N GLY A 628 15.92 -54.75 -42.04
CA GLY A 628 16.92 -53.92 -42.72
C GLY A 628 17.65 -52.92 -41.82
N ALA A 629 17.97 -51.75 -42.37
CA ALA A 629 18.77 -50.72 -41.68
C ALA A 629 18.11 -50.19 -40.38
N ARG A 630 16.78 -50.19 -40.30
CA ARG A 630 16.04 -49.76 -39.09
C ARG A 630 16.31 -50.70 -37.91
N PHE A 631 16.44 -52.00 -38.18
CA PHE A 631 16.80 -52.98 -37.16
C PHE A 631 18.23 -52.75 -36.65
N ASN A 632 19.19 -52.51 -37.55
CA ASN A 632 20.58 -52.24 -37.19
C ASN A 632 20.73 -50.95 -36.38
N LEU A 633 20.01 -49.88 -36.76
CA LEU A 633 19.99 -48.62 -36.01
C LEU A 633 19.38 -48.78 -34.62
N MET A 634 18.29 -49.56 -34.49
CA MET A 634 17.72 -49.91 -33.19
C MET A 634 18.72 -50.71 -32.32
N GLN A 635 19.42 -51.70 -32.88
CA GLN A 635 20.42 -52.48 -32.14
C GLN A 635 21.58 -51.61 -31.65
N LEU A 636 22.09 -50.70 -32.50
CA LEU A 636 23.11 -49.74 -32.11
C LEU A 636 22.59 -48.80 -31.01
N ALA A 637 21.38 -48.27 -31.16
CA ALA A 637 20.77 -47.39 -30.18
C ALA A 637 20.57 -48.09 -28.82
N LEU A 638 20.11 -49.35 -28.81
CA LEU A 638 19.95 -50.15 -27.59
C LEU A 638 21.29 -50.46 -26.93
N ALA A 639 22.33 -50.78 -27.70
CA ALA A 639 23.68 -51.01 -27.17
C ALA A 639 24.26 -49.75 -26.53
N THR A 640 24.13 -48.60 -27.19
CA THR A 640 24.55 -47.30 -26.65
C THR A 640 23.75 -46.94 -25.40
N ALA A 641 22.43 -47.13 -25.42
CA ALA A 641 21.57 -46.86 -24.26
C ALA A 641 21.89 -47.78 -23.07
N ALA A 642 22.24 -49.05 -23.32
CA ALA A 642 22.68 -49.97 -22.28
C ALA A 642 24.03 -49.55 -21.67
N LEU A 643 24.98 -49.09 -22.48
CA LEU A 643 26.25 -48.54 -21.99
C LEU A 643 26.01 -47.30 -21.10
N ILE A 644 25.16 -46.38 -21.55
CA ILE A 644 24.78 -45.19 -20.76
C ILE A 644 24.09 -45.61 -19.45
N ALA A 645 23.21 -46.60 -19.49
CA ALA A 645 22.55 -47.12 -18.28
C ALA A 645 23.56 -47.69 -17.27
N VAL A 646 24.59 -48.40 -17.73
CA VAL A 646 25.69 -48.90 -16.86
C VAL A 646 26.48 -47.74 -16.26
N LEU A 647 26.79 -46.70 -17.05
CA LEU A 647 27.48 -45.50 -16.55
C LEU A 647 26.65 -44.76 -15.49
N ILE A 648 25.33 -44.66 -15.69
CA ILE A 648 24.40 -44.09 -14.70
C ILE A 648 24.38 -44.92 -13.41
N LEU A 649 24.35 -46.25 -13.51
CA LEU A 649 24.39 -47.13 -12.34
C LEU A 649 25.72 -46.99 -11.58
N PHE A 650 26.83 -46.89 -12.29
CA PHE A 650 28.14 -46.65 -11.69
C PHE A 650 28.21 -45.30 -10.98
N ASP A 651 27.72 -44.23 -11.63
CA ASP A 651 27.65 -42.90 -11.03
C ASP A 651 26.72 -42.87 -9.80
N ALA A 652 25.62 -43.62 -9.83
CA ALA A 652 24.74 -43.76 -8.67
C ALA A 652 25.44 -44.42 -7.46
N ILE A 653 26.29 -45.44 -7.69
CA ILE A 653 27.10 -46.04 -6.63
C ILE A 653 28.12 -45.04 -6.09
N ARG A 654 28.85 -44.34 -6.99
CA ARG A 654 29.85 -43.33 -6.62
C ARG A 654 29.23 -42.23 -5.76
N THR A 655 28.14 -41.64 -6.25
CA THR A 655 27.42 -40.56 -5.58
C THR A 655 26.78 -41.03 -4.28
N GLY A 656 26.26 -42.26 -4.23
CA GLY A 656 25.68 -42.85 -3.04
C GLY A 656 26.66 -43.15 -1.90
N LEU A 657 27.89 -43.56 -2.23
CA LEU A 657 28.89 -43.92 -1.20
C LEU A 657 29.77 -42.73 -0.78
N LEU A 658 30.16 -41.89 -1.74
CA LEU A 658 31.10 -40.78 -1.51
C LEU A 658 30.41 -39.43 -1.38
N GLY A 659 29.18 -39.30 -1.89
CA GLY A 659 28.41 -38.07 -1.87
C GLY A 659 27.52 -37.91 -0.64
N THR A 660 26.68 -36.88 -0.69
CA THR A 660 25.74 -36.52 0.38
C THR A 660 24.33 -36.93 -0.03
N PRO A 661 23.54 -37.55 0.87
CA PRO A 661 22.21 -38.04 0.55
C PRO A 661 21.30 -36.93 0.03
N GLN A 662 20.68 -37.15 -1.13
CA GLN A 662 19.76 -36.20 -1.71
C GLN A 662 18.37 -36.40 -1.12
N MET A 663 18.01 -35.55 -0.16
CA MET A 663 16.69 -35.57 0.47
C MET A 663 15.71 -34.54 -0.13
N TRP A 664 16.17 -33.80 -1.15
CA TRP A 664 15.37 -32.83 -1.92
C TRP A 664 14.65 -31.86 -0.97
N ILE A 665 15.41 -31.28 -0.04
CA ILE A 665 14.89 -30.35 0.95
C ILE A 665 14.65 -29.01 0.26
N THR A 666 13.42 -28.51 0.35
CA THR A 666 12.99 -27.21 -0.19
C THR A 666 12.10 -26.49 0.82
N GLY A 667 11.59 -25.31 0.47
CA GLY A 667 10.66 -24.53 1.30
C GLY A 667 11.39 -23.52 2.18
N ASN A 668 10.86 -22.30 2.20
CA ASN A 668 11.39 -21.17 2.97
C ASN A 668 12.92 -20.96 2.83
N LEU A 669 13.46 -21.09 1.60
CA LEU A 669 14.90 -20.98 1.30
C LEU A 669 15.78 -21.97 2.10
N SER A 670 15.22 -23.13 2.47
CA SER A 670 15.95 -24.17 3.18
C SER A 670 16.83 -24.99 2.25
N GLU A 671 18.01 -25.35 2.74
CA GLU A 671 19.01 -26.20 2.08
C GLU A 671 19.36 -27.39 3.01
N PRO A 672 20.05 -28.44 2.51
CA PRO A 672 20.38 -29.62 3.32
C PRO A 672 21.08 -29.34 4.65
N TYR A 673 21.91 -28.29 4.70
CA TYR A 673 22.67 -27.88 5.89
C TYR A 673 22.13 -26.61 6.55
N ALA A 674 21.05 -26.04 6.03
CA ALA A 674 20.46 -24.80 6.53
C ALA A 674 18.94 -24.88 6.47
N LEU A 675 18.33 -25.38 7.53
CA LEU A 675 16.87 -25.52 7.66
C LEU A 675 16.29 -24.25 8.24
N ARG A 676 15.28 -23.66 7.59
CA ARG A 676 14.74 -22.34 7.95
C ARG A 676 13.21 -22.38 8.12
N TRP A 677 12.73 -21.88 9.25
CA TRP A 677 11.31 -21.72 9.57
C TRP A 677 10.97 -20.26 9.81
N TYR A 678 9.72 -19.90 9.53
CA TYR A 678 9.15 -18.58 9.76
C TYR A 678 7.83 -18.68 10.51
N ALA A 679 7.59 -17.75 11.43
CA ALA A 679 6.31 -17.57 12.08
C ALA A 679 5.96 -16.08 12.26
N ASP A 680 4.74 -15.72 11.91
CA ASP A 680 4.24 -14.35 11.90
C ASP A 680 4.23 -13.72 13.29
N ARG A 681 3.82 -14.48 14.31
CA ARG A 681 3.59 -14.00 15.68
C ARG A 681 3.97 -15.05 16.71
N SER A 682 4.38 -14.58 17.88
CA SER A 682 4.51 -15.40 19.08
C SER A 682 4.19 -14.58 20.33
N ASP A 683 3.58 -15.24 21.32
CA ASP A 683 3.28 -14.65 22.64
C ASP A 683 4.44 -14.88 23.63
N GLY A 684 5.68 -14.60 23.19
CA GLY A 684 6.87 -14.65 24.02
C GLY A 684 7.90 -15.69 23.61
N ALA A 685 7.50 -16.95 23.37
CA ALA A 685 8.47 -17.99 22.96
C ALA A 685 8.32 -18.31 21.46
N PRO A 686 9.44 -18.42 20.71
CA PRO A 686 9.36 -18.85 19.33
C PRO A 686 8.75 -20.26 19.24
N PRO A 687 7.98 -20.54 18.17
CA PRO A 687 7.38 -21.84 17.96
C PRO A 687 8.45 -22.92 17.81
N ALA A 688 8.13 -24.13 18.24
CA ALA A 688 9.08 -25.23 18.25
C ALA A 688 9.41 -25.69 16.82
N ALA A 689 10.69 -25.67 16.45
CA ALA A 689 11.21 -26.31 15.26
C ALA A 689 12.05 -27.53 15.66
N TRP A 690 12.02 -28.58 14.83
CA TRP A 690 12.78 -29.80 15.07
C TRP A 690 13.27 -30.44 13.77
N VAL A 691 14.35 -31.19 13.88
CA VAL A 691 14.92 -32.00 12.80
C VAL A 691 15.17 -33.42 13.31
N PHE A 692 14.74 -34.40 12.53
CA PHE A 692 15.10 -35.80 12.71
C PHE A 692 16.22 -36.14 11.73
N SER A 693 17.38 -36.52 12.24
CA SER A 693 18.57 -36.85 11.45
C SER A 693 19.32 -38.06 12.00
N LEU A 694 20.03 -38.77 11.15
CA LEU A 694 20.93 -39.86 11.54
C LEU A 694 22.38 -39.50 11.21
N PRO A 695 23.37 -40.11 11.89
CA PRO A 695 24.76 -39.99 11.46
C PRO A 695 24.95 -40.49 10.02
N LEU A 696 25.82 -39.82 9.25
CA LEU A 696 26.05 -40.12 7.83
C LEU A 696 26.55 -41.55 7.58
N TRP A 697 27.21 -42.18 8.56
CA TRP A 697 27.62 -43.58 8.42
C TRP A 697 26.43 -44.54 8.26
N ALA A 698 25.27 -44.24 8.84
CA ALA A 698 24.07 -45.06 8.69
C ALA A 698 23.59 -45.08 7.23
N TYR A 699 23.63 -43.92 6.58
CA TYR A 699 23.37 -43.82 5.14
C TYR A 699 24.39 -44.61 4.32
N ARG A 700 25.68 -44.48 4.64
CA ARG A 700 26.75 -45.20 3.92
C ARG A 700 26.63 -46.72 4.03
N VAL A 701 26.27 -47.24 5.21
CA VAL A 701 26.00 -48.69 5.40
C VAL A 701 24.82 -49.14 4.55
N LEU A 702 23.74 -48.34 4.51
CA LEU A 702 22.57 -48.64 3.68
C LEU A 702 22.92 -48.63 2.18
N MET A 703 23.68 -47.64 1.72
CA MET A 703 24.13 -47.55 0.32
C MET A 703 25.15 -48.64 -0.04
N LEU A 704 26.00 -49.06 0.89
CA LEU A 704 26.90 -50.18 0.70
C LEU A 704 26.11 -51.50 0.50
N GLY A 705 25.11 -51.73 1.35
CA GLY A 705 24.20 -52.88 1.20
C GLY A 705 23.47 -52.85 -0.14
N TRP A 706 23.02 -51.67 -0.56
CA TRP A 706 22.40 -51.47 -1.87
C TRP A 706 23.36 -51.73 -3.03
N ALA A 707 24.60 -51.22 -2.97
CA ALA A 707 25.60 -51.41 -4.01
C ALA A 707 26.01 -52.88 -4.16
N LEU A 708 26.15 -53.60 -3.04
CA LEU A 708 26.41 -55.04 -3.04
C LEU A 708 25.26 -55.83 -3.69
N TRP A 709 24.02 -55.50 -3.33
CA TRP A 709 22.85 -56.06 -3.98
C TRP A 709 22.83 -55.76 -5.49
N LEU A 710 23.12 -54.51 -5.88
CA LEU A 710 23.11 -54.10 -7.28
C LEU A 710 24.18 -54.86 -8.08
N ALA A 711 25.38 -55.05 -7.54
CA ALA A 711 26.45 -55.81 -8.20
C ALA A 711 26.00 -57.26 -8.51
N LEU A 712 25.40 -57.94 -7.53
CA LEU A 712 24.85 -59.30 -7.72
C LEU A 712 23.67 -59.31 -8.69
N ALA A 713 22.81 -58.28 -8.63
CA ALA A 713 21.64 -58.15 -9.48
C ALA A 713 22.02 -57.89 -10.94
N VAL A 714 23.00 -57.03 -11.21
CA VAL A 714 23.48 -56.70 -12.56
C VAL A 714 24.03 -57.94 -13.25
N VAL A 715 24.82 -58.78 -12.58
CA VAL A 715 25.33 -60.03 -13.18
C VAL A 715 24.18 -60.96 -13.60
N ARG A 716 23.16 -61.10 -12.74
CA ARG A 716 21.98 -61.92 -13.06
C ARG A 716 21.17 -61.34 -14.21
N TYR A 717 20.96 -60.02 -14.23
CA TYR A 717 20.15 -59.35 -15.25
C TYR A 717 20.90 -59.14 -16.56
N ALA A 718 22.23 -59.09 -16.55
CA ALA A 718 23.04 -59.02 -17.76
C ALA A 718 22.85 -60.26 -18.65
N ARG A 719 22.72 -61.46 -18.05
CA ARG A 719 22.41 -62.69 -18.80
C ARG A 719 21.06 -62.57 -19.50
N TRP A 720 20.04 -62.09 -18.79
CA TRP A 720 18.71 -61.84 -19.37
C TRP A 720 18.73 -60.75 -20.45
N ALA A 721 19.38 -59.62 -20.19
CA ALA A 721 19.52 -58.53 -21.14
C ALA A 721 20.20 -59.00 -22.43
N TRP A 722 21.26 -59.81 -22.31
CA TRP A 722 21.95 -60.42 -23.45
C TRP A 722 21.02 -61.34 -24.24
N THR A 723 20.28 -62.23 -23.57
CA THR A 723 19.32 -63.10 -24.28
C THR A 723 18.27 -62.30 -25.04
N CYS A 724 17.74 -61.22 -24.46
CA CYS A 724 16.78 -60.34 -25.13
C CYS A 724 17.39 -59.61 -26.34
N PHE A 725 18.64 -59.17 -26.22
CA PHE A 725 19.36 -58.46 -27.28
C PHE A 725 19.72 -59.39 -28.47
N SER A 726 20.08 -60.64 -28.17
CA SER A 726 20.52 -61.65 -29.15
C SER A 726 19.39 -62.53 -29.70
N THR A 727 18.13 -62.33 -29.28
CA THR A 727 16.99 -63.15 -29.75
C THR A 727 16.81 -63.02 -31.27
N ASP A 728 16.65 -64.16 -31.96
CA ASP A 728 16.56 -64.36 -33.42
C ASP A 728 17.84 -64.04 -34.21
N ARG A 729 18.29 -62.77 -34.19
CA ARG A 729 19.46 -62.28 -34.95
C ARG A 729 20.11 -61.07 -34.29
N LEU A 730 21.44 -60.97 -34.40
CA LEU A 730 22.22 -59.83 -33.89
C LEU A 730 22.20 -58.65 -34.86
N TRP A 731 22.44 -58.91 -36.15
CA TRP A 731 22.48 -57.90 -37.21
C TRP A 731 21.63 -58.33 -38.42
N GLY A 732 20.97 -57.37 -39.06
CA GLY A 732 20.24 -57.57 -40.31
C GLY A 732 21.14 -57.37 -41.54
N PRO A 733 20.85 -58.07 -42.66
CA PRO A 733 21.60 -57.88 -43.91
C PRO A 733 21.41 -56.45 -44.43
N TRP A 734 22.52 -55.79 -44.76
CA TRP A 734 22.51 -54.47 -45.39
C TRP A 734 22.08 -54.63 -46.86
N ARG A 735 20.78 -54.67 -47.13
CA ARG A 735 20.28 -54.59 -48.51
C ARG A 735 20.46 -53.15 -48.99
N LEU A 736 21.62 -52.87 -49.59
CA LEU A 736 21.79 -51.71 -50.46
C LEU A 736 20.75 -51.85 -51.58
N ARG A 737 19.87 -50.86 -51.73
CA ARG A 737 18.98 -50.77 -52.91
C ARG A 737 19.89 -50.62 -54.13
N THR A 738 20.20 -51.70 -54.82
CA THR A 738 20.69 -51.62 -56.19
C THR A 738 19.53 -51.10 -57.03
N ALA A 739 19.74 -49.98 -57.72
CA ALA A 739 18.78 -49.44 -58.69
C ALA A 739 18.42 -50.53 -59.72
N PRO A 740 17.17 -50.56 -60.24
CA PRO A 740 16.85 -51.49 -61.32
C PRO A 740 17.73 -51.16 -62.52
N ALA A 741 18.43 -52.18 -63.05
CA ALA A 741 19.04 -52.08 -64.37
C ALA A 741 17.91 -51.89 -65.40
N GLY A 742 18.12 -50.94 -66.32
CA GLY A 742 17.11 -50.42 -67.26
C GLY A 742 16.60 -51.39 -68.30
#